data_AF-A0A0S4WMC1-F1
#
_entry.id   AF-A0A0S4WMC1-F1
#
_cell.length_a   1.000
_cell.length_b   1.000
_cell.length_c   1.000
_cell.angle_alpha   90.00
_cell.angle_beta   90.00
_cell.angle_gamma   90.00
#
_symmetry.space_group_name_H-M   'P 1'
#
loop_
_entity.id
_entity.type
_entity.pdbx_description
1 polymer ?
#
loop_
_entity_poly.entity_id
_entity_poly.type
_entity_poly.pdbx_seq_one_letter_code
_entity_poly.pdbx_strand_id
1 'polypeptide(L)'
;MSSIDRRPVREAATRRPDVAASESQTAACGDAIDRLLHAAGWPLTGPDDTAFPLAGLPTPPGKAYVDYVLWDDRRKPLAIVEARHTRRNTRAGQQRARQYADGLEALTGQRPLIYYTNGRDHWFWDDRAGPPRAVQGFHRQDELERLLARRTRRQPLATAAIDTAIAGRPYQHRAIRRIAEAFEQDRLRAALVSMAPGTGKTRTAIALTELLMRCRWIKRTLFLADRTAQLTRAAAAFAAHLPQATLVNLAKDAGADGDVYLSTCPTMQDRIAHPIDTVPRFGPGHFDLVIVNITHRGICRRHRAIFSHFDALRVGLTAMPEDEIDRDTYRLFDLETGIPTDAYDLDEAIADHHLVPPRAVCVPVRQPRGGMAYDGLSDTEKDHEDALEWNDDGHADTAVPDAADACLHHQDTVDAMIALLMEKRGRRVADGDWIGKTLIFASNHDHARFIAGRFDANYPQYKGRLACVITYEAGQAQTLIDAFSVADRMPRVAIAAGLLDTGIAVPEVVNLVFFRLVRSKARFRQMVGCGTRPCKNLYGPGQDKQDVLLFDFCQNLAFFDVRLEAAAETMPVPLEQRLFRARLELLARLETRPAGLSVREAGASYGNPPTPAALHDDVAQWLHRQVASMSTDNFAVRAKHRHIAPYVHREAWQRLGPAQAAELSEHVCGLPTTLLDDSDEAARRFDLLMLRLQLCVLRGESAPGHLKRPVRGVARALLAQTGLPAVHDQAGWIQAIAEEGWWDDASVLLLEQARRRLRALVHLTDAQTRWQLACTDPTDAPGPASAIATAACADDTGFARFRTNVCRCLRAHARHPTLHKLRHNAPLTTADLAGLEQMLAANGVGDREAIDRARRASGGLGVFVRGLIGLDREAARAALSGAITSEAMTADQCDFIDLVVTHLTMHGVMEAARLYASPFTDIAPQGPDSLFAPETVDALVTALQQITARAVAA
;
A
#
# COMPACT_ATOMS: atom_id res chain seq x y z
N MET A 1 24.44 28.10 -79.87
CA MET A 1 23.21 27.37 -79.51
C MET A 1 22.70 28.00 -78.21
N SER A 2 21.56 28.69 -78.18
CA SER A 2 20.17 28.16 -78.17
C SER A 2 19.84 27.56 -76.79
N SER A 3 18.74 27.87 -76.07
CA SER A 3 17.51 28.66 -76.33
C SER A 3 16.93 29.09 -74.94
N ILE A 4 16.48 30.33 -74.68
CA ILE A 4 15.12 30.91 -74.94
C ILE A 4 13.99 30.10 -74.24
N ASP A 5 12.98 30.63 -73.53
CA ASP A 5 12.73 31.91 -72.79
C ASP A 5 11.42 31.72 -71.93
N ARG A 6 10.78 32.68 -71.21
CA ARG A 6 11.21 33.76 -70.27
C ARG A 6 10.01 34.68 -69.91
N ARG A 7 9.09 34.24 -69.02
CA ARG A 7 7.86 34.97 -68.53
C ARG A 7 6.71 34.99 -69.59
N PRO A 8 5.47 35.53 -69.37
CA PRO A 8 5.00 36.40 -68.26
C PRO A 8 3.56 36.25 -67.68
N VAL A 9 3.38 36.92 -66.53
CA VAL A 9 2.22 37.63 -65.94
C VAL A 9 0.82 37.49 -66.58
N ARG A 10 -0.14 36.96 -65.81
CA ARG A 10 -1.50 37.48 -65.49
C ARG A 10 -2.21 36.49 -64.54
N GLU A 11 -3.22 36.82 -63.74
CA GLU A 11 -4.00 38.06 -63.59
C GLU A 11 -4.43 38.29 -62.13
N ALA A 12 -4.69 39.54 -61.73
CA ALA A 12 -5.09 39.87 -60.36
C ALA A 12 -6.59 39.65 -60.12
N ALA A 13 -6.98 38.44 -59.72
CA ALA A 13 -8.36 38.13 -59.33
C ALA A 13 -8.71 38.75 -57.97
N THR A 14 -9.03 40.05 -57.94
CA THR A 14 -9.65 40.72 -56.78
C THR A 14 -11.03 40.15 -56.55
N ARG A 15 -11.10 39.06 -55.76
CA ARG A 15 -12.37 38.56 -55.20
C ARG A 15 -13.01 39.69 -54.39
N ARG A 16 -14.10 40.24 -54.93
CA ARG A 16 -15.07 41.00 -54.15
C ARG A 16 -15.50 40.12 -52.97
N PRO A 17 -15.72 40.66 -51.76
CA PRO A 17 -16.32 39.89 -50.70
C PRO A 17 -17.75 39.54 -51.12
N ASP A 18 -18.02 38.25 -51.34
CA ASP A 18 -19.36 37.76 -51.66
C ASP A 18 -20.29 37.98 -50.46
N VAL A 19 -21.08 39.05 -50.52
CA VAL A 19 -22.02 39.44 -49.44
C VAL A 19 -23.02 38.30 -49.16
N ALA A 20 -23.54 37.66 -50.21
CA ALA A 20 -24.42 36.49 -50.09
C ALA A 20 -23.73 35.28 -49.43
N ALA A 21 -22.41 35.11 -49.59
CA ALA A 21 -21.65 34.08 -48.89
C ALA A 21 -21.40 34.46 -47.41
N SER A 22 -21.35 35.75 -47.08
CA SER A 22 -21.27 36.25 -45.70
C SER A 22 -22.60 36.08 -44.97
N GLU A 23 -23.72 36.34 -45.62
CA GLU A 23 -25.07 36.22 -45.03
C GLU A 23 -25.41 34.76 -44.74
N SER A 24 -25.26 33.87 -45.72
CA SER A 24 -25.47 32.41 -45.55
C SER A 24 -24.56 31.78 -44.49
N GLN A 25 -23.31 32.23 -44.35
CA GLN A 25 -22.40 31.76 -43.28
C GLN A 25 -22.66 32.42 -41.91
N THR A 26 -23.42 33.52 -41.87
CA THR A 26 -23.86 34.13 -40.60
C THR A 26 -25.13 33.44 -40.11
N ALA A 27 -26.08 33.13 -41.00
CA ALA A 27 -27.24 32.28 -40.70
C ALA A 27 -26.80 30.90 -40.17
N ALA A 28 -25.94 30.19 -40.91
CA ALA A 28 -25.40 28.88 -40.48
C ALA A 28 -24.58 28.92 -39.18
N CYS A 29 -24.19 30.11 -38.70
CA CYS A 29 -23.57 30.29 -37.38
C CYS A 29 -24.64 30.43 -36.27
N GLY A 30 -25.74 31.14 -36.54
CA GLY A 30 -26.93 31.16 -35.67
C GLY A 30 -27.53 29.77 -35.53
N ASP A 31 -27.82 29.11 -36.65
CA ASP A 31 -28.37 27.74 -36.71
C ASP A 31 -27.55 26.70 -35.91
N ALA A 32 -26.25 26.94 -35.72
CA ALA A 32 -25.37 26.09 -34.91
C ALA A 32 -25.42 26.44 -33.41
N ILE A 33 -25.52 27.74 -33.07
CA ILE A 33 -25.64 28.22 -31.69
C ILE A 33 -27.03 27.86 -31.13
N ASP A 34 -28.09 28.09 -31.90
CA ASP A 34 -29.49 27.82 -31.54
C ASP A 34 -29.68 26.33 -31.20
N ARG A 35 -29.16 25.43 -32.04
CA ARG A 35 -29.22 23.98 -31.78
C ARG A 35 -28.46 23.56 -30.52
N LEU A 36 -27.29 24.15 -30.25
CA LEU A 36 -26.54 23.88 -29.02
C LEU A 36 -27.21 24.47 -27.77
N LEU A 37 -27.93 25.58 -27.90
CA LEU A 37 -28.76 26.16 -26.83
C LEU A 37 -30.00 25.29 -26.57
N HIS A 38 -30.71 24.86 -27.61
CA HIS A 38 -31.83 23.91 -27.50
C HIS A 38 -31.39 22.55 -26.91
N ALA A 39 -30.22 22.03 -27.30
CA ALA A 39 -29.65 20.81 -26.72
C ALA A 39 -29.27 20.98 -25.24
N ALA A 40 -28.92 22.20 -24.81
CA ALA A 40 -28.74 22.58 -23.41
C ALA A 40 -30.07 22.94 -22.69
N GLY A 41 -31.22 22.78 -23.36
CA GLY A 41 -32.55 22.97 -22.78
C GLY A 41 -33.14 24.38 -22.87
N TRP A 42 -32.48 25.31 -23.58
CA TRP A 42 -32.96 26.69 -23.74
C TRP A 42 -34.01 26.78 -24.86
N PRO A 43 -35.26 27.23 -24.59
CA PRO A 43 -36.31 27.25 -25.61
C PRO A 43 -36.22 28.45 -26.57
N LEU A 44 -35.60 29.56 -26.16
CA LEU A 44 -35.42 30.80 -26.95
C LEU A 44 -36.73 31.40 -27.51
N THR A 45 -37.86 31.17 -26.82
CA THR A 45 -39.20 31.58 -27.26
C THR A 45 -39.64 32.96 -26.74
N GLY A 46 -38.90 33.58 -25.83
CA GLY A 46 -39.21 34.90 -25.28
C GLY A 46 -38.77 36.06 -26.18
N PRO A 47 -39.48 37.20 -26.15
CA PRO A 47 -39.19 38.35 -27.02
C PRO A 47 -37.86 39.06 -26.69
N ASP A 48 -37.31 38.85 -25.48
CA ASP A 48 -36.05 39.42 -25.01
C ASP A 48 -34.91 38.38 -24.97
N ASP A 49 -35.13 37.17 -25.51
CA ASP A 49 -34.17 36.06 -25.42
C ASP A 49 -33.06 36.16 -26.49
N THR A 50 -33.36 36.84 -27.61
CA THR A 50 -32.43 37.12 -28.71
C THR A 50 -32.40 38.62 -29.04
N ALA A 51 -31.27 39.10 -29.58
CA ALA A 51 -31.05 40.49 -30.01
C ALA A 51 -31.42 41.58 -28.97
N PHE A 52 -31.24 41.30 -27.68
CA PHE A 52 -31.68 42.15 -26.58
C PHE A 52 -31.02 43.54 -26.60
N PRO A 53 -31.78 44.65 -26.68
CA PRO A 53 -31.21 45.99 -26.83
C PRO A 53 -30.59 46.52 -25.54
N LEU A 54 -29.40 47.12 -25.65
CA LEU A 54 -28.70 47.79 -24.55
C LEU A 54 -28.49 49.28 -24.82
N ALA A 55 -28.76 50.11 -23.80
CA ALA A 55 -28.51 51.55 -23.83
C ALA A 55 -27.15 51.90 -23.20
N GLY A 56 -26.58 53.06 -23.56
CA GLY A 56 -25.41 53.65 -22.90
C GLY A 56 -24.03 53.05 -23.25
N LEU A 57 -23.95 52.06 -24.13
CA LEU A 57 -22.69 51.42 -24.54
C LEU A 57 -21.87 52.27 -25.54
N PRO A 58 -20.52 52.13 -25.56
CA PRO A 58 -19.62 52.87 -26.45
C PRO A 58 -19.64 52.32 -27.90
N THR A 59 -20.81 52.45 -28.52
CA THR A 59 -21.17 51.94 -29.85
C THR A 59 -22.11 52.94 -30.52
N PRO A 60 -22.24 52.94 -31.87
CA PRO A 60 -23.14 53.87 -32.55
C PRO A 60 -24.59 53.77 -32.03
N PRO A 61 -25.30 54.89 -31.83
CA PRO A 61 -26.67 54.88 -31.32
C PRO A 61 -27.56 54.00 -32.18
N GLY A 62 -28.34 53.12 -31.54
CA GLY A 62 -29.21 52.14 -32.21
C GLY A 62 -28.52 50.86 -32.71
N LYS A 63 -27.27 50.56 -32.30
CA LYS A 63 -26.53 49.34 -32.73
C LYS A 63 -25.88 48.52 -31.60
N ALA A 64 -26.42 48.62 -30.38
CA ALA A 64 -25.97 47.83 -29.24
C ALA A 64 -27.06 46.82 -28.84
N TYR A 65 -26.84 45.56 -29.18
CA TYR A 65 -27.69 44.43 -28.79
C TYR A 65 -26.82 43.25 -28.38
N VAL A 66 -27.30 42.46 -27.42
CA VAL A 66 -26.73 41.15 -27.06
C VAL A 66 -27.37 40.10 -27.96
N ASP A 67 -26.57 39.24 -28.61
CA ASP A 67 -27.13 38.27 -29.56
C ASP A 67 -28.10 37.30 -28.87
N TYR A 68 -27.76 36.82 -27.66
CA TYR A 68 -28.66 36.04 -26.80
C TYR A 68 -28.52 36.41 -25.33
N VAL A 69 -29.62 36.37 -24.58
CA VAL A 69 -29.65 36.46 -23.11
C VAL A 69 -30.38 35.24 -22.55
N LEU A 70 -29.71 34.54 -21.63
CA LEU A 70 -30.24 33.34 -20.97
C LEU A 70 -30.80 33.75 -19.61
N TRP A 71 -32.12 33.63 -19.44
CA TRP A 71 -32.89 34.14 -18.30
C TRP A 71 -33.27 33.03 -17.32
N ASP A 72 -33.44 33.33 -16.02
CA ASP A 72 -34.10 32.41 -15.07
C ASP A 72 -35.64 32.50 -15.15
N ASP A 73 -36.33 31.61 -14.44
CA ASP A 73 -37.80 31.60 -14.25
C ASP A 73 -38.39 32.94 -13.78
N ARG A 74 -37.54 33.86 -13.28
CA ARG A 74 -37.89 35.16 -12.69
C ARG A 74 -37.43 36.33 -13.58
N ARG A 75 -37.02 36.05 -14.82
CA ARG A 75 -36.46 37.01 -15.80
C ARG A 75 -35.26 37.80 -15.29
N LYS A 76 -34.39 37.18 -14.49
CA LYS A 76 -33.03 37.68 -14.22
C LYS A 76 -32.01 37.07 -15.20
N PRO A 77 -30.99 37.82 -15.64
CA PRO A 77 -30.03 37.32 -16.61
C PRO A 77 -29.04 36.37 -15.91
N LEU A 78 -29.06 35.10 -16.30
CA LEU A 78 -28.12 34.08 -15.85
C LEU A 78 -26.83 34.13 -16.65
N ALA A 79 -26.94 34.25 -17.98
CA ALA A 79 -25.81 34.41 -18.88
C ALA A 79 -26.14 35.22 -20.13
N ILE A 80 -25.10 35.61 -20.86
CA ILE A 80 -25.17 36.19 -22.21
C ILE A 80 -24.40 35.32 -23.19
N VAL A 81 -24.76 35.38 -24.48
CA VAL A 81 -23.95 34.82 -25.56
C VAL A 81 -23.68 35.91 -26.60
N GLU A 82 -22.40 36.20 -26.81
CA GLU A 82 -21.88 37.01 -27.91
C GLU A 82 -21.52 36.09 -29.08
N ALA A 83 -22.17 36.28 -30.23
CA ALA A 83 -21.99 35.48 -31.43
C ALA A 83 -21.02 36.16 -32.42
N ARG A 84 -20.18 35.36 -33.10
CA ARG A 84 -19.27 35.83 -34.14
C ARG A 84 -19.27 34.90 -35.34
N HIS A 85 -19.22 35.47 -36.54
CA HIS A 85 -19.11 34.69 -37.78
C HIS A 85 -17.96 33.68 -37.72
N THR A 86 -18.27 32.39 -37.98
CA THR A 86 -17.46 31.16 -37.80
C THR A 86 -16.01 31.16 -38.30
N ARG A 87 -15.60 32.12 -39.14
CA ARG A 87 -14.21 32.27 -39.61
C ARG A 87 -13.38 33.27 -38.80
N ARG A 88 -13.96 33.93 -37.79
CA ARG A 88 -13.27 34.89 -36.91
C ARG A 88 -12.84 34.21 -35.60
N ASN A 89 -11.70 34.66 -35.08
CA ASN A 89 -11.20 34.27 -33.76
C ASN A 89 -12.19 34.73 -32.67
N THR A 90 -12.70 33.78 -31.88
CA THR A 90 -13.66 34.02 -30.80
C THR A 90 -13.17 35.00 -29.75
N ARG A 91 -11.87 35.02 -29.42
CA ARG A 91 -11.31 35.93 -28.42
C ARG A 91 -11.50 37.42 -28.75
N ALA A 92 -11.72 37.77 -30.03
CA ALA A 92 -12.07 39.14 -30.42
C ALA A 92 -13.46 39.60 -29.92
N GLY A 93 -14.33 38.67 -29.49
CA GLY A 93 -15.61 38.99 -28.85
C GLY A 93 -15.50 39.32 -27.36
N GLN A 94 -14.45 38.85 -26.66
CA GLN A 94 -14.36 38.85 -25.19
C GLN A 94 -14.65 40.23 -24.55
N GLN A 95 -14.02 41.29 -25.04
CA GLN A 95 -14.17 42.64 -24.47
C GLN A 95 -15.58 43.22 -24.70
N ARG A 96 -16.24 42.89 -25.82
CA ARG A 96 -17.62 43.31 -26.10
C ARG A 96 -18.60 42.53 -25.23
N ALA A 97 -18.41 41.21 -25.10
CA ALA A 97 -19.22 40.37 -24.24
C ALA A 97 -19.17 40.88 -22.78
N ARG A 98 -17.99 41.27 -22.28
CA ARG A 98 -17.88 41.96 -20.98
C ARG A 98 -18.70 43.26 -20.91
N GLN A 99 -18.58 44.14 -21.90
CA GLN A 99 -19.34 45.39 -21.95
C GLN A 99 -20.86 45.14 -21.96
N TYR A 100 -21.32 44.07 -22.61
CA TYR A 100 -22.72 43.66 -22.61
C TYR A 100 -23.18 43.14 -21.23
N ALA A 101 -22.31 42.41 -20.52
CA ALA A 101 -22.56 42.00 -19.13
C ALA A 101 -22.57 43.21 -18.16
N ASP A 102 -21.71 44.22 -18.38
CA ASP A 102 -21.71 45.48 -17.64
C ASP A 102 -23.05 46.23 -17.83
N GLY A 103 -23.58 46.28 -19.06
CA GLY A 103 -24.87 46.90 -19.37
C GLY A 103 -26.07 46.15 -18.76
N LEU A 104 -26.11 44.82 -18.87
CA LEU A 104 -27.16 44.00 -18.26
C LEU A 104 -27.13 44.05 -16.73
N GLU A 105 -25.95 44.10 -16.11
CA GLU A 105 -25.83 44.28 -14.66
C GLU A 105 -26.37 45.64 -14.21
N ALA A 106 -26.06 46.72 -14.93
CA ALA A 106 -26.57 48.06 -14.63
C ALA A 106 -28.10 48.16 -14.73
N LEU A 107 -28.74 47.36 -15.60
CA LEU A 107 -30.19 47.32 -15.76
C LEU A 107 -30.91 46.40 -14.75
N THR A 108 -30.28 45.29 -14.33
CA THR A 108 -30.97 44.20 -13.61
C THR A 108 -30.45 43.97 -12.19
N GLY A 109 -29.34 44.59 -11.81
CA GLY A 109 -28.65 44.36 -10.53
C GLY A 109 -28.00 42.98 -10.38
N GLN A 110 -27.91 42.19 -11.46
CA GLN A 110 -27.28 40.86 -11.47
C GLN A 110 -26.22 40.79 -12.57
N ARG A 111 -24.99 40.41 -12.20
CA ARG A 111 -23.91 40.14 -13.15
C ARG A 111 -24.15 38.80 -13.86
N PRO A 112 -24.49 38.76 -15.16
CA PRO A 112 -24.58 37.49 -15.88
C PRO A 112 -23.22 36.80 -15.99
N LEU A 113 -23.24 35.52 -16.35
CA LEU A 113 -22.09 34.78 -16.84
C LEU A 113 -21.90 35.04 -18.34
N ILE A 114 -20.67 34.92 -18.85
CA ILE A 114 -20.33 35.42 -20.19
C ILE A 114 -19.93 34.25 -21.09
N TYR A 115 -20.68 34.03 -22.18
CA TYR A 115 -20.23 33.21 -23.30
C TYR A 115 -19.83 34.09 -24.49
N TYR A 116 -18.82 33.65 -25.23
CA TYR A 116 -18.54 34.16 -26.58
C TYR A 116 -18.12 33.02 -27.51
N THR A 117 -18.71 32.98 -28.71
CA THR A 117 -18.66 31.79 -29.60
C THR A 117 -18.63 32.18 -31.08
N ASN A 118 -18.22 31.22 -31.92
CA ASN A 118 -18.33 31.30 -33.38
C ASN A 118 -19.10 30.12 -34.00
N GLY A 119 -19.86 29.37 -33.19
CA GLY A 119 -20.58 28.15 -33.60
C GLY A 119 -19.68 26.92 -33.76
N ARG A 120 -18.42 26.98 -33.31
CA ARG A 120 -17.46 25.86 -33.26
C ARG A 120 -16.58 25.92 -32.02
N ASP A 121 -15.97 27.06 -31.79
CA ASP A 121 -15.26 27.39 -30.56
C ASP A 121 -16.25 28.06 -29.60
N HIS A 122 -16.31 27.59 -28.36
CA HIS A 122 -17.14 28.16 -27.31
C HIS A 122 -16.25 28.50 -26.11
N TRP A 123 -16.30 29.76 -25.67
CA TRP A 123 -15.62 30.21 -24.46
C TRP A 123 -16.65 30.60 -23.41
N PHE A 124 -16.38 30.22 -22.17
CA PHE A 124 -17.12 30.63 -20.99
C PHE A 124 -16.22 31.45 -20.07
N TRP A 125 -16.79 32.47 -19.43
CA TRP A 125 -16.10 33.35 -18.49
C TRP A 125 -17.04 33.76 -17.35
N ASP A 126 -16.64 33.46 -16.12
CA ASP A 126 -17.12 34.14 -14.92
C ASP A 126 -16.04 35.16 -14.52
N ASP A 127 -16.24 36.42 -14.89
CA ASP A 127 -15.28 37.49 -14.67
C ASP A 127 -15.14 37.96 -13.21
N ARG A 128 -15.91 37.35 -12.29
CA ARG A 128 -15.76 37.48 -10.84
C ARG A 128 -15.05 36.27 -10.18
N ALA A 129 -14.96 35.14 -10.88
CA ALA A 129 -14.38 33.91 -10.34
C ALA A 129 -13.00 33.57 -10.90
N GLY A 130 -12.72 33.88 -12.18
CA GLY A 130 -11.44 33.55 -12.83
C GLY A 130 -11.35 33.94 -14.32
N PRO A 131 -10.33 33.45 -15.05
CA PRO A 131 -10.13 33.75 -16.47
C PRO A 131 -11.14 33.03 -17.40
N PRO A 132 -11.27 33.46 -18.67
CA PRO A 132 -12.03 32.74 -19.67
C PRO A 132 -11.41 31.37 -20.00
N ARG A 133 -12.26 30.38 -20.27
CA ARG A 133 -11.86 29.01 -20.63
C ARG A 133 -12.72 28.46 -21.77
N ALA A 134 -12.18 27.50 -22.52
CA ALA A 134 -12.92 26.81 -23.56
C ALA A 134 -13.90 25.79 -22.94
N VAL A 135 -15.05 25.59 -23.57
CA VAL A 135 -16.09 24.61 -23.22
C VAL A 135 -16.62 23.94 -24.49
N GLN A 136 -17.18 22.73 -24.39
CA GLN A 136 -17.77 22.04 -25.55
C GLN A 136 -19.21 22.44 -25.88
N GLY A 137 -19.87 23.21 -25.01
CA GLY A 137 -21.24 23.64 -25.21
C GLY A 137 -21.75 24.54 -24.08
N PHE A 138 -23.03 24.91 -24.16
CA PHE A 138 -23.69 25.75 -23.16
C PHE A 138 -24.09 24.93 -21.93
N HIS A 139 -24.21 25.60 -20.79
CA HIS A 139 -24.72 25.01 -19.55
C HIS A 139 -26.25 25.13 -19.51
N ARG A 140 -26.88 24.25 -18.72
CA ARG A 140 -28.31 24.32 -18.39
C ARG A 140 -28.63 25.47 -17.44
N GLN A 141 -29.91 25.83 -17.32
CA GLN A 141 -30.39 26.83 -16.37
C GLN A 141 -29.96 26.51 -14.92
N ASP A 142 -30.19 25.28 -14.45
CA ASP A 142 -29.83 24.84 -13.09
C ASP A 142 -28.31 24.84 -12.83
N GLU A 143 -27.51 24.67 -13.89
CA GLU A 143 -26.05 24.70 -13.89
C GLU A 143 -25.53 26.16 -13.77
N LEU A 144 -26.10 27.11 -14.53
CA LEU A 144 -25.81 28.54 -14.41
C LEU A 144 -26.24 29.12 -13.06
N GLU A 145 -27.43 28.77 -12.57
CA GLU A 145 -27.94 29.17 -11.25
C GLU A 145 -26.99 28.72 -10.12
N ARG A 146 -26.46 27.49 -10.19
CA ARG A 146 -25.43 27.01 -9.26
C ARG A 146 -24.16 27.84 -9.30
N LEU A 147 -23.66 28.17 -10.50
CA LEU A 147 -22.44 28.96 -10.66
C LEU A 147 -22.61 30.38 -10.09
N LEU A 148 -23.75 31.04 -10.36
CA LEU A 148 -24.06 32.34 -9.76
C LEU A 148 -24.22 32.28 -8.24
N ALA A 149 -24.92 31.26 -7.71
CA ALA A 149 -25.09 31.09 -6.27
C ALA A 149 -23.77 30.85 -5.54
N ARG A 150 -22.77 30.21 -6.18
CA ARG A 150 -21.44 29.98 -5.59
C ARG A 150 -20.66 31.26 -5.32
N ARG A 151 -20.90 32.35 -6.07
CA ARG A 151 -20.24 33.65 -5.86
C ARG A 151 -20.50 34.25 -4.46
N THR A 152 -21.56 33.82 -3.76
CA THR A 152 -21.91 34.29 -2.41
C THR A 152 -22.12 33.18 -1.38
N ARG A 153 -22.31 31.92 -1.80
CA ARG A 153 -22.63 30.79 -0.89
C ARG A 153 -21.46 29.85 -0.56
N ARG A 154 -20.32 29.94 -1.25
CA ARG A 154 -19.12 29.16 -0.90
C ARG A 154 -18.62 29.54 0.49
N GLN A 155 -18.22 28.54 1.27
CA GLN A 155 -17.50 28.73 2.52
C GLN A 155 -16.00 28.58 2.29
N PRO A 156 -15.13 29.25 3.09
CA PRO A 156 -13.69 29.10 2.97
C PRO A 156 -13.25 27.65 3.22
N LEU A 157 -12.41 27.12 2.34
CA LEU A 157 -11.84 25.77 2.48
C LEU A 157 -10.66 25.75 3.45
N ALA A 158 -9.85 26.81 3.50
CA ALA A 158 -8.67 26.89 4.35
C ALA A 158 -9.00 26.65 5.84
N THR A 159 -10.07 27.27 6.35
CA THR A 159 -10.50 27.16 7.76
C THR A 159 -11.49 26.03 8.03
N ALA A 160 -11.94 25.29 7.02
CA ALA A 160 -12.93 24.23 7.21
C ALA A 160 -12.28 22.94 7.71
N ALA A 161 -12.82 22.35 8.78
CA ALA A 161 -12.28 21.11 9.35
C ALA A 161 -12.42 19.92 8.39
N ILE A 162 -11.38 19.09 8.28
CA ILE A 162 -11.35 17.85 7.49
C ILE A 162 -11.77 16.67 8.39
N ASP A 163 -12.64 15.80 7.88
CA ASP A 163 -13.10 14.62 8.62
C ASP A 163 -11.99 13.57 8.79
N THR A 164 -11.47 13.47 10.03
CA THR A 164 -10.44 12.51 10.44
C THR A 164 -10.93 11.05 10.46
N ALA A 165 -12.23 10.80 10.67
CA ALA A 165 -12.80 9.46 10.58
C ALA A 165 -12.83 8.95 9.12
N ILE A 166 -12.84 9.85 8.14
CA ILE A 166 -12.62 9.52 6.72
C ILE A 166 -11.12 9.48 6.38
N ALA A 167 -10.34 10.53 6.68
CA ALA A 167 -8.97 10.67 6.14
C ALA A 167 -7.89 11.08 7.17
N GLY A 168 -8.00 10.65 8.43
CA GLY A 168 -7.16 11.07 9.57
C GLY A 168 -5.68 10.66 9.58
N ARG A 169 -4.99 10.58 8.43
CA ARG A 169 -3.52 10.45 8.38
C ARG A 169 -2.90 11.78 7.91
N PRO A 170 -1.74 12.24 8.45
CA PRO A 170 -1.20 13.58 8.18
C PRO A 170 -1.03 13.95 6.70
N TYR A 171 -0.40 13.09 5.90
CA TYR A 171 -0.26 13.31 4.44
C TYR A 171 -1.60 13.35 3.69
N GLN A 172 -2.66 12.70 4.18
CA GLN A 172 -3.99 12.82 3.59
C GLN A 172 -4.60 14.20 3.89
N HIS A 173 -4.40 14.72 5.12
CA HIS A 173 -4.79 16.09 5.45
C HIS A 173 -4.00 17.11 4.60
N ARG A 174 -2.67 16.96 4.49
CA ARG A 174 -1.83 17.83 3.65
C ARG A 174 -2.28 17.83 2.19
N ALA A 175 -2.44 16.66 1.57
CA ALA A 175 -2.90 16.57 0.18
C ALA A 175 -4.29 17.20 -0.04
N ILE A 176 -5.23 17.05 0.92
CA ILE A 176 -6.54 17.70 0.86
C ILE A 176 -6.40 19.23 1.01
N ARG A 177 -5.49 19.71 1.87
CA ARG A 177 -5.19 21.14 2.02
C ARG A 177 -4.54 21.74 0.78
N ARG A 178 -3.53 21.12 0.19
CA ARG A 178 -2.90 21.58 -1.06
C ARG A 178 -3.92 21.67 -2.21
N ILE A 179 -4.84 20.71 -2.34
CA ILE A 179 -5.94 20.79 -3.33
C ILE A 179 -6.92 21.93 -3.02
N ALA A 180 -7.26 22.13 -1.74
CA ALA A 180 -8.14 23.22 -1.31
C ALA A 180 -7.51 24.61 -1.55
N GLU A 181 -6.23 24.78 -1.22
CA GLU A 181 -5.41 25.97 -1.46
C GLU A 181 -5.36 26.29 -2.96
N ALA A 182 -5.04 25.29 -3.80
CA ALA A 182 -5.02 25.42 -5.26
C ALA A 182 -6.37 25.89 -5.85
N PHE A 183 -7.50 25.39 -5.33
CA PHE A 183 -8.84 25.77 -5.81
C PHE A 183 -9.33 27.12 -5.25
N GLU A 184 -8.91 27.50 -4.04
CA GLU A 184 -9.40 28.68 -3.31
C GLU A 184 -8.54 29.93 -3.51
N GLN A 185 -7.22 29.78 -3.39
CA GLN A 185 -6.24 30.86 -3.38
C GLN A 185 -5.70 31.08 -4.80
N ASP A 186 -5.08 30.04 -5.39
CA ASP A 186 -4.47 30.12 -6.73
C ASP A 186 -5.49 30.13 -7.88
N ARG A 187 -6.76 29.78 -7.58
CA ARG A 187 -7.86 29.66 -8.54
C ARG A 187 -7.60 28.70 -9.70
N LEU A 188 -6.74 27.70 -9.46
CA LEU A 188 -6.57 26.56 -10.35
C LEU A 188 -7.87 25.75 -10.42
N ARG A 189 -8.04 25.04 -11.54
CA ARG A 189 -9.20 24.17 -11.80
C ARG A 189 -8.83 22.69 -11.90
N ALA A 190 -7.59 22.37 -11.55
CA ALA A 190 -7.04 21.04 -11.63
C ALA A 190 -5.97 20.87 -10.54
N ALA A 191 -5.87 19.64 -10.04
CA ALA A 191 -4.84 19.20 -9.12
C ALA A 191 -4.45 17.75 -9.44
N LEU A 192 -3.22 17.37 -9.12
CA LEU A 192 -2.68 16.03 -9.32
C LEU A 192 -1.90 15.62 -8.07
N VAL A 193 -2.20 14.47 -7.49
CA VAL A 193 -1.53 13.97 -6.29
C VAL A 193 -0.89 12.61 -6.55
N SER A 194 0.43 12.50 -6.32
CA SER A 194 1.08 11.20 -6.14
C SER A 194 0.77 10.67 -4.75
N MET A 195 0.38 9.40 -4.68
CA MET A 195 0.40 8.67 -3.42
C MET A 195 0.88 7.25 -3.70
N ALA A 196 1.68 6.64 -2.83
CA ALA A 196 2.05 5.24 -3.01
C ALA A 196 0.82 4.30 -3.04
N PRO A 197 0.89 3.12 -3.68
CA PRO A 197 -0.14 2.10 -3.55
C PRO A 197 -0.45 1.75 -2.08
N GLY A 198 -1.72 1.49 -1.74
CA GLY A 198 -2.12 1.10 -0.38
C GLY A 198 -2.32 2.27 0.62
N THR A 199 -1.81 3.46 0.36
CA THR A 199 -1.86 4.64 1.28
C THR A 199 -3.23 5.33 1.42
N GLY A 200 -4.29 4.79 0.80
CA GLY A 200 -5.66 5.24 1.08
C GLY A 200 -6.27 6.25 0.10
N LYS A 201 -5.72 6.45 -1.11
CA LYS A 201 -6.26 7.30 -2.20
C LYS A 201 -7.79 7.48 -2.21
N THR A 202 -8.55 6.39 -2.21
CA THR A 202 -10.03 6.43 -2.25
C THR A 202 -10.64 7.14 -1.04
N ARG A 203 -10.06 7.00 0.16
CA ARG A 203 -10.51 7.73 1.36
C ARG A 203 -10.13 9.20 1.29
N THR A 204 -8.96 9.54 0.75
CA THR A 204 -8.58 10.94 0.45
C THR A 204 -9.59 11.59 -0.51
N ALA A 205 -9.98 10.88 -1.59
CA ALA A 205 -11.01 11.33 -2.53
C ALA A 205 -12.38 11.56 -1.87
N ILE A 206 -12.80 10.67 -0.97
CA ILE A 206 -14.09 10.80 -0.27
C ILE A 206 -14.07 12.00 0.68
N ALA A 207 -13.01 12.18 1.48
CA ALA A 207 -12.89 13.32 2.40
C ALA A 207 -12.82 14.67 1.67
N LEU A 208 -12.12 14.73 0.53
CA LEU A 208 -12.13 15.89 -0.36
C LEU A 208 -13.54 16.18 -0.92
N THR A 209 -14.26 15.13 -1.32
CA THR A 209 -15.64 15.25 -1.84
C THR A 209 -16.57 15.78 -0.75
N GLU A 210 -16.48 15.25 0.47
CA GLU A 210 -17.22 15.71 1.64
C GLU A 210 -16.97 17.20 1.91
N LEU A 211 -15.69 17.59 2.05
CA LEU A 211 -15.27 18.96 2.34
C LEU A 211 -15.82 19.95 1.30
N LEU A 212 -15.67 19.65 0.01
CA LEU A 212 -16.12 20.50 -1.08
C LEU A 212 -17.66 20.57 -1.19
N MET A 213 -18.38 19.48 -0.88
CA MET A 213 -19.85 19.48 -0.83
C MET A 213 -20.36 20.30 0.36
N ARG A 214 -19.84 20.05 1.56
CA ARG A 214 -20.18 20.77 2.80
C ARG A 214 -19.93 22.27 2.68
N CYS A 215 -18.77 22.65 2.13
CA CYS A 215 -18.41 24.06 1.89
C CYS A 215 -19.08 24.67 0.64
N ARG A 216 -19.98 23.93 -0.04
CA ARG A 216 -20.79 24.36 -1.20
C ARG A 216 -19.98 24.75 -2.45
N TRP A 217 -18.76 24.23 -2.56
CA TRP A 217 -17.93 24.38 -3.75
C TRP A 217 -18.45 23.54 -4.92
N ILE A 218 -19.01 22.37 -4.63
CA ILE A 218 -19.54 21.40 -5.59
C ILE A 218 -20.94 20.91 -5.15
N LYS A 219 -21.71 20.34 -6.08
CA LYS A 219 -22.95 19.58 -5.81
C LYS A 219 -22.84 18.16 -6.37
N ARG A 220 -22.41 18.03 -7.63
CA ARG A 220 -22.27 16.74 -8.32
C ARG A 220 -20.80 16.38 -8.56
N THR A 221 -20.43 15.16 -8.16
CA THR A 221 -19.08 14.60 -8.33
C THR A 221 -19.14 13.39 -9.26
N LEU A 222 -18.18 13.30 -10.19
CA LEU A 222 -17.90 12.10 -10.97
C LEU A 222 -16.60 11.46 -10.48
N PHE A 223 -16.69 10.24 -9.97
CA PHE A 223 -15.53 9.40 -9.66
C PHE A 223 -15.29 8.39 -10.78
N LEU A 224 -14.18 8.57 -11.50
CA LEU A 224 -13.72 7.65 -12.52
C LEU A 224 -12.70 6.66 -11.96
N ALA A 225 -12.98 5.38 -12.19
CA ALA A 225 -12.01 4.29 -12.07
C ALA A 225 -11.64 3.75 -13.45
N ASP A 226 -10.61 2.91 -13.51
CA ASP A 226 -10.26 2.18 -14.73
C ASP A 226 -11.18 0.96 -14.90
N ARG A 227 -11.18 0.04 -13.92
CA ARG A 227 -11.88 -1.27 -13.98
C ARG A 227 -13.06 -1.39 -12.99
N THR A 228 -14.06 -2.19 -13.36
CA THR A 228 -15.29 -2.46 -12.60
C THR A 228 -15.05 -2.98 -11.18
N ALA A 229 -13.97 -3.76 -10.96
CA ALA A 229 -13.59 -4.24 -9.63
C ALA A 229 -13.14 -3.11 -8.69
N GLN A 230 -12.37 -2.13 -9.21
CA GLN A 230 -12.00 -0.92 -8.49
C GLN A 230 -13.25 -0.08 -8.21
N LEU A 231 -14.12 0.08 -9.21
CA LEU A 231 -15.35 0.86 -9.11
C LEU A 231 -16.31 0.33 -8.03
N THR A 232 -16.45 -0.99 -7.95
CA THR A 232 -17.30 -1.65 -6.95
C THR A 232 -16.77 -1.40 -5.52
N ARG A 233 -15.45 -1.44 -5.33
CA ARG A 233 -14.80 -1.16 -4.04
C ARG A 233 -14.81 0.34 -3.70
N ALA A 234 -14.71 1.22 -4.69
CA ALA A 234 -14.95 2.65 -4.50
C ALA A 234 -16.39 2.92 -4.05
N ALA A 235 -17.39 2.34 -4.71
CA ALA A 235 -18.80 2.49 -4.35
C ALA A 235 -19.07 2.03 -2.91
N ALA A 236 -18.50 0.90 -2.47
CA ALA A 236 -18.59 0.44 -1.08
C ALA A 236 -17.93 1.41 -0.09
N ALA A 237 -16.76 1.98 -0.43
CA ALA A 237 -16.08 2.95 0.41
C ALA A 237 -16.84 4.29 0.50
N PHE A 238 -17.39 4.79 -0.61
CA PHE A 238 -18.27 5.97 -0.61
C PHE A 238 -19.53 5.71 0.22
N ALA A 239 -20.16 4.54 0.14
CA ALA A 239 -21.33 4.20 0.95
C ALA A 239 -21.04 4.16 2.46
N ALA A 240 -19.84 3.71 2.85
CA ALA A 240 -19.42 3.62 4.24
C ALA A 240 -18.92 4.95 4.84
N HIS A 241 -18.46 5.89 4.01
CA HIS A 241 -17.81 7.14 4.46
C HIS A 241 -18.50 8.43 4.00
N LEU A 242 -19.51 8.36 3.14
CA LEU A 242 -20.32 9.49 2.70
C LEU A 242 -21.83 9.14 2.62
N PRO A 243 -22.43 8.57 3.70
CA PRO A 243 -23.82 8.09 3.69
C PRO A 243 -24.87 9.19 3.46
N GLN A 244 -24.49 10.46 3.58
CA GLN A 244 -25.34 11.63 3.30
C GLN A 244 -25.45 12.00 1.81
N ALA A 245 -24.68 11.36 0.93
CA ALA A 245 -24.69 11.64 -0.51
C ALA A 245 -25.38 10.54 -1.32
N THR A 246 -26.19 10.92 -2.30
CA THR A 246 -26.89 9.97 -3.19
C THR A 246 -25.88 9.37 -4.18
N LEU A 247 -25.59 8.07 -4.03
CA LEU A 247 -24.59 7.38 -4.86
C LEU A 247 -25.23 6.71 -6.09
N VAL A 248 -24.73 7.01 -7.28
CA VAL A 248 -25.15 6.39 -8.55
C VAL A 248 -23.99 5.60 -9.15
N ASN A 249 -24.17 4.30 -9.41
CA ASN A 249 -23.18 3.50 -10.14
C ASN A 249 -23.67 3.30 -11.58
N LEU A 250 -23.09 4.03 -12.53
CA LEU A 250 -23.54 4.09 -13.93
C LEU A 250 -23.35 2.79 -14.73
N ALA A 251 -22.64 1.81 -14.16
CA ALA A 251 -22.53 0.45 -14.70
C ALA A 251 -23.64 -0.49 -14.20
N LYS A 252 -24.41 -0.11 -13.17
CA LYS A 252 -25.55 -0.87 -12.62
C LYS A 252 -26.89 -0.16 -12.82
N ASP A 253 -26.94 1.11 -12.45
CA ASP A 253 -28.10 1.98 -12.61
C ASP A 253 -27.69 3.18 -13.46
N ALA A 254 -27.93 3.06 -14.77
CA ALA A 254 -27.74 4.13 -15.74
C ALA A 254 -28.94 5.11 -15.80
N GLY A 255 -30.00 4.84 -15.01
CA GLY A 255 -31.23 5.62 -14.95
C GLY A 255 -31.22 6.67 -13.84
N ALA A 256 -30.69 6.33 -12.66
CA ALA A 256 -30.72 7.17 -11.46
C ALA A 256 -29.93 8.49 -11.57
N ASP A 257 -30.35 9.47 -10.78
CA ASP A 257 -29.62 10.71 -10.51
C ASP A 257 -29.26 10.82 -9.03
N GLY A 258 -28.21 11.59 -8.73
CA GLY A 258 -27.71 11.76 -7.38
C GLY A 258 -26.64 12.84 -7.25
N ASP A 259 -25.75 12.66 -6.29
CA ASP A 259 -24.71 13.62 -5.88
C ASP A 259 -23.30 13.11 -6.21
N VAL A 260 -23.06 11.79 -6.10
CA VAL A 260 -21.78 11.15 -6.49
C VAL A 260 -22.03 10.03 -7.48
N TYR A 261 -21.54 10.20 -8.70
CA TYR A 261 -21.64 9.25 -9.79
C TYR A 261 -20.33 8.48 -9.92
N LEU A 262 -20.42 7.16 -9.99
CA LEU A 262 -19.31 6.22 -10.14
C LEU A 262 -19.39 5.57 -11.52
N SER A 263 -18.34 5.73 -12.34
CA SER A 263 -18.21 5.11 -13.66
C SER A 263 -16.79 4.60 -13.94
N THR A 264 -16.65 3.66 -14.86
CA THR A 264 -15.37 3.44 -15.54
C THR A 264 -15.15 4.51 -16.62
N CYS A 265 -13.91 4.71 -17.06
CA CYS A 265 -13.60 5.66 -18.13
C CYS A 265 -14.27 5.30 -19.48
N PRO A 266 -14.25 4.03 -19.97
CA PRO A 266 -14.98 3.64 -21.18
C PRO A 266 -16.48 3.90 -21.08
N THR A 267 -17.13 3.44 -19.99
CA THR A 267 -18.57 3.65 -19.81
C THR A 267 -18.95 5.12 -19.76
N MET A 268 -18.12 6.01 -19.20
CA MET A 268 -18.40 7.45 -19.25
C MET A 268 -18.22 8.03 -20.66
N GLN A 269 -17.24 7.55 -21.43
CA GLN A 269 -17.03 7.97 -22.81
C GLN A 269 -18.24 7.62 -23.71
N ASP A 270 -18.79 6.41 -23.56
CA ASP A 270 -20.03 6.00 -24.26
C ASP A 270 -21.25 6.84 -23.83
N ARG A 271 -21.27 7.33 -22.58
CA ARG A 271 -22.35 8.15 -22.00
C ARG A 271 -22.24 9.64 -22.31
N ILE A 272 -21.19 10.09 -23.01
CA ILE A 272 -21.09 11.42 -23.62
C ILE A 272 -21.06 11.38 -25.16
N ALA A 273 -20.91 10.19 -25.76
CA ALA A 273 -20.92 9.98 -27.21
C ALA A 273 -22.36 10.06 -27.76
N HIS A 274 -22.81 11.27 -28.08
CA HIS A 274 -24.18 11.55 -28.53
C HIS A 274 -24.20 12.42 -29.81
N PRO A 275 -25.23 12.30 -30.68
CA PRO A 275 -25.44 13.24 -31.79
C PRO A 275 -25.66 14.67 -31.31
N ILE A 276 -25.12 15.65 -32.03
CA ILE A 276 -25.17 17.10 -31.68
C ILE A 276 -26.61 17.58 -31.47
N ASP A 277 -27.55 17.08 -32.27
CA ASP A 277 -28.97 17.49 -32.24
C ASP A 277 -29.81 16.75 -31.17
N THR A 278 -29.17 16.06 -30.22
CA THR A 278 -29.84 15.41 -29.07
C THR A 278 -29.46 16.05 -27.74
N VAL A 279 -30.42 16.19 -26.82
CA VAL A 279 -30.17 16.69 -25.46
C VAL A 279 -29.29 15.67 -24.71
N PRO A 280 -28.01 15.97 -24.39
CA PRO A 280 -27.15 15.00 -23.75
C PRO A 280 -27.54 14.85 -22.28
N ARG A 281 -27.60 13.63 -21.72
CA ARG A 281 -27.94 13.45 -20.30
C ARG A 281 -26.97 14.24 -19.42
N PHE A 282 -25.68 13.97 -19.60
CA PHE A 282 -24.58 14.66 -18.95
C PHE A 282 -24.12 15.79 -19.87
N GLY A 283 -24.58 17.01 -19.59
CA GLY A 283 -24.10 18.22 -20.28
C GLY A 283 -22.78 18.73 -19.68
N PRO A 284 -22.13 19.73 -20.31
CA PRO A 284 -20.83 20.25 -19.85
C PRO A 284 -20.82 20.71 -18.39
N GLY A 285 -21.89 21.35 -17.91
CA GLY A 285 -22.02 21.82 -16.52
C GLY A 285 -22.58 20.79 -15.53
N HIS A 286 -22.81 19.53 -15.95
CA HIS A 286 -23.51 18.56 -15.11
C HIS A 286 -22.70 18.16 -13.88
N PHE A 287 -21.38 17.97 -14.02
CA PHE A 287 -20.46 17.66 -12.93
C PHE A 287 -19.67 18.90 -12.51
N ASP A 288 -19.53 19.09 -11.20
CA ASP A 288 -18.76 20.18 -10.62
C ASP A 288 -17.32 19.74 -10.26
N LEU A 289 -17.12 18.43 -10.06
CA LEU A 289 -15.84 17.78 -9.77
C LEU A 289 -15.72 16.46 -10.53
N VAL A 290 -14.58 16.23 -11.16
CA VAL A 290 -14.18 14.95 -11.77
C VAL A 290 -12.91 14.46 -11.07
N ILE A 291 -13.01 13.36 -10.33
CA ILE A 291 -11.88 12.66 -9.70
C ILE A 291 -11.51 11.47 -10.58
N VAL A 292 -10.22 11.29 -10.89
CA VAL A 292 -9.72 10.14 -11.64
C VAL A 292 -8.71 9.36 -10.80
N ASN A 293 -9.11 8.17 -10.38
CA ASN A 293 -8.28 7.28 -9.57
C ASN A 293 -7.41 6.38 -10.47
N ILE A 294 -6.10 6.35 -10.21
CA ILE A 294 -5.07 5.68 -11.03
C ILE A 294 -4.86 6.42 -12.36
N THR A 295 -4.73 7.75 -12.25
CA THR A 295 -4.34 8.64 -13.37
C THR A 295 -2.98 8.22 -13.92
N HIS A 296 -2.92 7.86 -15.20
CA HIS A 296 -1.69 7.52 -15.91
C HIS A 296 -1.83 7.81 -17.41
N ARG A 297 -0.69 7.83 -18.13
CA ARG A 297 -0.53 8.17 -19.54
C ARG A 297 -1.61 7.57 -20.46
N GLY A 298 -1.82 6.25 -20.39
CA GLY A 298 -2.83 5.52 -21.17
C GLY A 298 -4.24 6.13 -21.06
N ILE A 299 -4.75 6.32 -19.83
CA ILE A 299 -6.05 6.98 -19.60
C ILE A 299 -6.03 8.44 -20.10
N CYS A 300 -4.96 9.19 -19.82
CA CYS A 300 -4.85 10.60 -20.19
C CYS A 300 -4.89 10.84 -21.70
N ARG A 301 -4.29 9.94 -22.51
CA ARG A 301 -4.38 9.99 -23.99
C ARG A 301 -5.70 9.41 -24.50
N ARG A 302 -6.10 8.21 -24.06
CA ARG A 302 -7.28 7.47 -24.56
C ARG A 302 -8.61 8.16 -24.26
N HIS A 303 -8.80 8.64 -23.03
CA HIS A 303 -10.07 9.14 -22.52
C HIS A 303 -10.12 10.67 -22.41
N ARG A 304 -9.20 11.38 -23.08
CA ARG A 304 -9.05 12.84 -23.07
C ARG A 304 -10.34 13.62 -23.34
N ALA A 305 -11.25 13.03 -24.14
CA ALA A 305 -12.56 13.60 -24.44
C ALA A 305 -13.37 13.94 -23.16
N ILE A 306 -13.37 13.05 -22.15
CA ILE A 306 -14.15 13.21 -20.92
C ILE A 306 -13.69 14.46 -20.14
N PHE A 307 -12.38 14.59 -19.94
CA PHE A 307 -11.75 15.74 -19.29
C PHE A 307 -11.93 17.06 -20.06
N SER A 308 -12.18 16.98 -21.36
CA SER A 308 -12.39 18.14 -22.23
C SER A 308 -13.87 18.51 -22.37
N HIS A 309 -14.78 17.66 -21.91
CA HIS A 309 -16.24 17.83 -22.06
C HIS A 309 -16.86 18.51 -20.84
N PHE A 310 -16.51 18.06 -19.63
CA PHE A 310 -17.07 18.60 -18.39
C PHE A 310 -16.33 19.85 -17.91
N ASP A 311 -17.07 20.93 -17.65
CA ASP A 311 -16.56 22.18 -17.08
C ASP A 311 -16.44 22.10 -15.55
N ALA A 312 -15.76 21.06 -15.09
CA ALA A 312 -15.58 20.70 -13.69
C ALA A 312 -14.23 21.16 -13.10
N LEU A 313 -14.11 21.11 -11.79
CA LEU A 313 -12.81 20.95 -11.12
C LEU A 313 -12.29 19.53 -11.43
N ARG A 314 -10.98 19.36 -11.59
CA ARG A 314 -10.34 18.07 -11.91
C ARG A 314 -9.36 17.64 -10.83
N VAL A 315 -9.39 16.38 -10.41
CA VAL A 315 -8.42 15.83 -9.44
C VAL A 315 -7.90 14.50 -9.94
N GLY A 316 -6.62 14.45 -10.28
CA GLY A 316 -5.91 13.21 -10.60
C GLY A 316 -5.31 12.61 -9.35
N LEU A 317 -5.55 11.32 -9.09
CA LEU A 317 -4.86 10.56 -8.06
C LEU A 317 -4.04 9.45 -8.73
N THR A 318 -2.73 9.43 -8.55
CA THR A 318 -1.83 8.45 -9.18
C THR A 318 -1.09 7.57 -8.16
N ALA A 319 -0.31 6.62 -8.68
CA ALA A 319 0.60 5.76 -7.94
C ALA A 319 2.00 5.69 -8.59
N MET A 320 2.26 6.57 -9.55
CA MET A 320 3.58 6.87 -10.12
C MET A 320 4.22 7.98 -9.26
N PRO A 321 5.49 7.85 -8.84
CA PRO A 321 6.29 8.95 -8.30
C PRO A 321 6.28 10.16 -9.22
N GLU A 322 6.52 11.35 -8.67
CA GLU A 322 6.49 12.60 -9.42
C GLU A 322 7.45 12.63 -10.63
N ASP A 323 8.67 12.12 -10.46
CA ASP A 323 9.66 11.94 -11.54
C ASP A 323 9.22 10.95 -12.65
N GLU A 324 8.25 10.05 -12.38
CA GLU A 324 7.73 9.06 -13.33
C GLU A 324 6.35 9.42 -13.90
N ILE A 325 5.77 10.57 -13.54
CA ILE A 325 4.50 11.02 -14.10
C ILE A 325 4.73 11.59 -15.51
N ASP A 326 3.99 11.07 -16.48
CA ASP A 326 4.10 11.47 -17.87
C ASP A 326 3.76 12.95 -18.12
N ARG A 327 4.47 13.58 -19.05
CA ARG A 327 4.29 15.00 -19.40
C ARG A 327 2.87 15.33 -19.88
N ASP A 328 2.21 14.45 -20.63
CA ASP A 328 0.81 14.66 -21.04
C ASP A 328 -0.15 14.47 -19.86
N THR A 329 0.22 13.72 -18.83
CA THR A 329 -0.53 13.67 -17.56
C THR A 329 -0.44 15.02 -16.84
N TYR A 330 0.74 15.57 -16.58
CA TYR A 330 0.88 16.92 -15.99
C TYR A 330 0.12 17.98 -16.79
N ARG A 331 0.25 17.95 -18.12
CA ARG A 331 -0.43 18.85 -19.05
C ARG A 331 -1.96 18.72 -19.03
N LEU A 332 -2.52 17.54 -18.73
CA LEU A 332 -3.97 17.34 -18.61
C LEU A 332 -4.57 18.02 -17.38
N PHE A 333 -3.75 18.23 -16.34
CA PHE A 333 -4.09 18.95 -15.11
C PHE A 333 -3.55 20.39 -15.09
N ASP A 334 -3.06 20.90 -16.23
CA ASP A 334 -2.52 22.26 -16.40
C ASP A 334 -1.36 22.60 -15.42
N LEU A 335 -0.58 21.59 -15.02
CA LEU A 335 0.57 21.70 -14.10
C LEU A 335 1.92 21.71 -14.83
N GLU A 336 2.96 22.18 -14.13
CA GLU A 336 4.36 22.03 -14.56
C GLU A 336 4.83 20.56 -14.42
N THR A 337 5.77 20.16 -15.28
CA THR A 337 6.24 18.76 -15.34
C THR A 337 7.22 18.48 -14.20
N GLY A 338 6.97 17.43 -13.42
CA GLY A 338 7.72 17.10 -12.21
C GLY A 338 7.21 17.79 -10.94
N ILE A 339 6.14 18.61 -11.01
CA ILE A 339 5.59 19.34 -9.86
C ILE A 339 4.10 18.98 -9.69
N PRO A 340 3.76 17.96 -8.89
CA PRO A 340 2.38 17.65 -8.53
C PRO A 340 1.85 18.66 -7.48
N THR A 341 0.56 18.60 -7.19
CA THR A 341 -0.07 19.38 -6.12
C THR A 341 0.29 18.84 -4.73
N ASP A 342 0.54 17.54 -4.60
CA ASP A 342 1.10 16.88 -3.41
C ASP A 342 1.72 15.53 -3.83
N ALA A 343 2.76 15.07 -3.13
CA ALA A 343 3.37 13.76 -3.32
C ALA A 343 3.60 13.05 -1.99
N TYR A 344 3.28 11.75 -1.94
CA TYR A 344 3.52 10.89 -0.78
C TYR A 344 3.93 9.49 -1.25
N ASP A 345 5.23 9.30 -1.45
CA ASP A 345 5.77 8.17 -2.20
C ASP A 345 6.12 6.95 -1.33
N LEU A 346 6.61 5.87 -1.95
CA LEU A 346 6.74 4.56 -1.32
C LEU A 346 7.71 4.56 -0.13
N ASP A 347 8.84 5.26 -0.26
CA ASP A 347 9.89 5.26 0.76
C ASP A 347 9.50 6.09 1.99
N GLU A 348 8.82 7.21 1.79
CA GLU A 348 8.18 7.98 2.86
C GLU A 348 7.11 7.12 3.56
N ALA A 349 6.26 6.43 2.79
CA ALA A 349 5.24 5.54 3.33
C ALA A 349 5.80 4.34 4.11
N ILE A 350 7.03 3.90 3.84
CA ILE A 350 7.76 2.88 4.63
C ILE A 350 8.38 3.52 5.89
N ALA A 351 8.93 4.73 5.79
CA ALA A 351 9.49 5.48 6.92
C ALA A 351 8.44 5.87 7.97
N ASP A 352 7.22 6.22 7.54
CA ASP A 352 6.04 6.43 8.40
C ASP A 352 5.35 5.11 8.84
N HIS A 353 5.96 3.95 8.56
CA HIS A 353 5.47 2.61 8.94
C HIS A 353 4.05 2.30 8.44
N HIS A 354 3.59 3.03 7.42
CA HIS A 354 2.28 2.89 6.81
C HIS A 354 2.25 1.85 5.69
N LEU A 355 3.43 1.47 5.18
CA LEU A 355 3.73 0.35 4.29
C LEU A 355 4.97 -0.41 4.79
N VAL A 356 5.19 -1.62 4.27
CA VAL A 356 6.38 -2.45 4.49
C VAL A 356 7.20 -2.58 3.19
N PRO A 357 8.54 -2.67 3.26
CA PRO A 357 9.40 -2.69 2.08
C PRO A 357 9.18 -3.95 1.22
N PRO A 358 9.09 -3.80 -0.13
CA PRO A 358 9.19 -4.92 -1.05
C PRO A 358 10.67 -5.30 -1.27
N ARG A 359 10.97 -6.60 -1.25
CA ARG A 359 12.33 -7.16 -1.44
C ARG A 359 12.37 -8.15 -2.58
N ALA A 360 13.36 -8.03 -3.46
CA ALA A 360 13.52 -8.92 -4.61
C ALA A 360 14.13 -10.28 -4.22
N VAL A 361 13.58 -11.36 -4.75
CA VAL A 361 14.17 -12.70 -4.74
C VAL A 361 14.76 -12.95 -6.12
N CYS A 362 16.08 -13.10 -6.20
CA CYS A 362 16.78 -13.37 -7.46
C CYS A 362 16.39 -14.74 -8.02
N VAL A 363 15.72 -14.75 -9.18
CA VAL A 363 15.33 -15.97 -9.89
C VAL A 363 16.32 -16.25 -11.04
N PRO A 364 16.89 -17.47 -11.16
CA PRO A 364 17.68 -17.85 -12.33
C PRO A 364 16.76 -18.15 -13.51
N VAL A 365 16.44 -17.13 -14.32
CA VAL A 365 15.56 -17.27 -15.49
C VAL A 365 16.31 -17.96 -16.65
N ARG A 366 15.69 -18.99 -17.27
CA ARG A 366 16.30 -19.77 -18.38
C ARG A 366 16.56 -18.94 -19.66
N GLN A 367 15.79 -17.89 -19.89
CA GLN A 367 15.95 -16.95 -21.00
C GLN A 367 15.69 -15.53 -20.48
N PRO A 368 16.59 -14.55 -20.70
CA PRO A 368 16.33 -13.17 -20.31
C PRO A 368 15.25 -12.53 -21.20
N ARG A 369 14.55 -11.51 -20.69
CA ARG A 369 13.59 -10.71 -21.47
C ARG A 369 14.38 -9.91 -22.51
N GLY A 370 14.22 -10.26 -23.78
CA GLY A 370 14.82 -9.51 -24.89
C GLY A 370 14.10 -8.18 -25.11
N GLY A 371 14.85 -7.14 -25.48
CA GLY A 371 14.32 -5.79 -25.76
C GLY A 371 15.12 -4.69 -25.05
N MET A 372 14.64 -3.45 -25.18
CA MET A 372 15.10 -2.32 -24.38
C MET A 372 14.27 -2.23 -23.09
N ALA A 373 14.82 -1.59 -22.04
CA ALA A 373 14.04 -1.24 -20.86
C ALA A 373 12.91 -0.25 -21.24
N TYR A 374 11.78 -0.32 -20.52
CA TYR A 374 10.56 0.45 -20.79
C TYR A 374 10.85 1.94 -20.97
N ASP A 375 11.65 2.55 -20.09
CA ASP A 375 11.93 3.98 -20.16
C ASP A 375 12.76 4.39 -21.39
N GLY A 376 13.49 3.44 -22.01
CA GLY A 376 14.20 3.62 -23.28
C GLY A 376 13.34 3.42 -24.55
N LEU A 377 12.09 2.99 -24.42
CA LEU A 377 11.16 2.87 -25.55
C LEU A 377 10.69 4.25 -26.05
N SER A 378 10.35 4.35 -27.33
CA SER A 378 9.74 5.56 -27.91
C SER A 378 8.32 5.79 -27.39
N ASP A 379 7.83 7.01 -27.60
CA ASP A 379 6.49 7.40 -27.17
C ASP A 379 5.37 6.54 -27.78
N THR A 380 5.55 6.10 -29.03
CA THR A 380 4.61 5.21 -29.74
C THR A 380 4.69 3.76 -29.27
N GLU A 381 5.87 3.30 -28.83
CA GLU A 381 6.05 1.94 -28.29
C GLU A 381 5.50 1.84 -26.87
N LYS A 382 5.74 2.86 -26.01
CA LYS A 382 5.13 2.95 -24.67
C LYS A 382 3.61 2.93 -24.73
N ASP A 383 3.02 3.69 -25.65
CA ASP A 383 1.56 3.69 -25.85
C ASP A 383 1.04 2.32 -26.34
N HIS A 384 1.83 1.55 -27.11
CA HIS A 384 1.48 0.22 -27.57
C HIS A 384 1.57 -0.83 -26.43
N GLU A 385 2.67 -0.85 -25.68
CA GLU A 385 2.88 -1.70 -24.51
C GLU A 385 1.80 -1.46 -23.43
N ASP A 386 1.50 -0.19 -23.10
CA ASP A 386 0.38 0.19 -22.24
C ASP A 386 -0.95 -0.29 -22.85
N ALA A 387 -1.23 -0.03 -24.13
CA ALA A 387 -2.50 -0.41 -24.74
C ALA A 387 -2.73 -1.92 -24.74
N LEU A 388 -1.70 -2.75 -24.94
CA LEU A 388 -1.79 -4.20 -24.82
C LEU A 388 -2.08 -4.64 -23.39
N GLU A 389 -1.41 -4.06 -22.38
CA GLU A 389 -1.65 -4.38 -20.98
C GLU A 389 -3.06 -3.98 -20.50
N TRP A 390 -3.54 -2.81 -20.92
CA TRP A 390 -4.81 -2.26 -20.44
C TRP A 390 -6.03 -2.76 -21.21
N ASN A 391 -5.87 -3.22 -22.46
CA ASN A 391 -6.92 -3.90 -23.23
C ASN A 391 -7.05 -5.40 -22.88
N ASP A 392 -6.06 -5.99 -22.20
CA ASP A 392 -6.17 -7.32 -21.61
C ASP A 392 -7.04 -7.29 -20.35
N ASP A 393 -8.34 -7.51 -20.54
CA ASP A 393 -9.31 -7.77 -19.47
C ASP A 393 -9.22 -9.21 -18.91
N GLY A 394 -8.26 -10.02 -19.35
CA GLY A 394 -8.15 -11.45 -19.00
C GLY A 394 -9.00 -12.36 -19.90
N HIS A 395 -9.57 -11.82 -20.97
CA HIS A 395 -10.35 -12.52 -22.01
C HIS A 395 -9.59 -12.65 -23.36
N ALA A 396 -8.29 -12.32 -23.38
CA ALA A 396 -7.48 -12.26 -24.59
C ALA A 396 -6.92 -13.62 -25.03
N ASP A 397 -7.78 -14.64 -25.17
CA ASP A 397 -7.41 -16.00 -25.66
C ASP A 397 -6.88 -16.02 -27.11
N THR A 398 -6.87 -14.87 -27.78
CA THR A 398 -6.49 -14.68 -29.19
C THR A 398 -5.16 -13.95 -29.38
N ALA A 399 -4.49 -13.53 -28.30
CA ALA A 399 -3.10 -13.06 -28.39
C ALA A 399 -2.17 -14.26 -28.57
N VAL A 400 -1.42 -14.32 -29.68
CA VAL A 400 -0.37 -15.32 -29.88
C VAL A 400 0.66 -15.16 -28.75
N PRO A 401 0.96 -16.21 -27.94
CA PRO A 401 1.93 -16.07 -26.87
C PRO A 401 3.30 -15.69 -27.40
N ASP A 402 3.94 -14.70 -26.77
CA ASP A 402 5.36 -14.45 -26.98
C ASP A 402 6.15 -15.73 -26.65
N ALA A 403 7.28 -15.96 -27.32
CA ALA A 403 8.12 -17.14 -27.07
C ALA A 403 8.57 -17.26 -25.60
N ALA A 404 8.60 -16.14 -24.87
CA ALA A 404 8.82 -16.09 -23.44
C ALA A 404 7.62 -16.64 -22.62
N ASP A 405 6.38 -16.26 -22.93
CA ASP A 405 5.17 -16.78 -22.27
C ASP A 405 5.03 -18.30 -22.50
N ALA A 406 5.29 -18.77 -23.71
CA ALA A 406 5.28 -20.21 -24.01
C ALA A 406 6.22 -21.03 -23.10
N CYS A 407 7.33 -20.43 -22.64
CA CYS A 407 8.27 -21.07 -21.73
C CYS A 407 7.76 -21.17 -20.27
N LEU A 408 6.84 -20.29 -19.86
CA LEU A 408 6.19 -20.31 -18.55
C LEU A 408 5.17 -21.44 -18.42
N HIS A 409 4.48 -21.80 -19.51
CA HIS A 409 3.55 -22.92 -19.56
C HIS A 409 4.22 -24.32 -19.51
N HIS A 410 5.55 -24.40 -19.48
CA HIS A 410 6.25 -25.68 -19.30
C HIS A 410 6.17 -26.20 -17.85
N GLN A 411 5.89 -27.50 -17.69
CA GLN A 411 5.76 -28.14 -16.38
C GLN A 411 7.00 -27.93 -15.48
N ASP A 412 8.20 -28.11 -16.03
CA ASP A 412 9.48 -27.86 -15.33
C ASP A 412 9.58 -26.45 -14.75
N THR A 413 9.12 -25.43 -15.50
CA THR A 413 9.21 -24.02 -15.10
C THR A 413 8.26 -23.74 -13.94
N VAL A 414 7.04 -24.27 -14.00
CA VAL A 414 6.05 -24.15 -12.91
C VAL A 414 6.46 -24.95 -11.68
N ASP A 415 6.91 -26.20 -11.84
CA ASP A 415 7.42 -27.03 -10.72
C ASP A 415 8.63 -26.36 -10.05
N ALA A 416 9.55 -25.76 -10.81
CA ALA A 416 10.69 -25.01 -10.26
C ALA A 416 10.28 -23.70 -9.56
N MET A 417 9.24 -23.02 -10.03
CA MET A 417 8.67 -21.85 -9.36
C MET A 417 8.04 -22.25 -8.02
N ILE A 418 7.24 -23.32 -8.02
CA ILE A 418 6.63 -23.88 -6.82
C ILE A 418 7.71 -24.32 -5.81
N ALA A 419 8.81 -24.95 -6.26
CA ALA A 419 9.95 -25.30 -5.42
C ALA A 419 10.61 -24.07 -4.76
N LEU A 420 10.86 -23.01 -5.54
CA LEU A 420 11.52 -21.79 -5.04
C LEU A 420 10.65 -21.08 -3.98
N LEU A 421 9.34 -21.01 -4.23
CA LEU A 421 8.35 -20.45 -3.31
C LEU A 421 8.21 -21.30 -2.04
N MET A 422 7.83 -22.58 -2.17
CA MET A 422 7.39 -23.41 -1.05
C MET A 422 8.54 -23.88 -0.15
N GLU A 423 9.71 -24.16 -0.73
CA GLU A 423 10.78 -24.89 -0.04
C GLU A 423 12.00 -24.01 0.29
N LYS A 424 12.27 -22.97 -0.51
CA LYS A 424 13.57 -22.26 -0.47
C LYS A 424 13.51 -20.82 0.01
N ARG A 425 12.56 -20.01 -0.46
CA ARG A 425 12.59 -18.54 -0.24
C ARG A 425 11.26 -17.91 0.20
N GLY A 426 10.11 -18.59 0.09
CA GLY A 426 8.81 -18.01 0.46
C GLY A 426 8.69 -17.72 1.95
N ARG A 427 8.15 -16.53 2.31
CA ARG A 427 7.77 -16.22 3.69
C ARG A 427 6.70 -17.19 4.15
N ARG A 428 6.92 -17.77 5.32
CA ARG A 428 6.06 -18.73 6.02
C ARG A 428 5.59 -18.10 7.34
N VAL A 429 4.44 -18.54 7.84
CA VAL A 429 3.81 -18.13 9.10
C VAL A 429 3.69 -19.36 10.04
N ALA A 430 3.30 -19.15 11.31
CA ALA A 430 3.19 -20.21 12.31
C ALA A 430 4.51 -21.01 12.49
N ASP A 431 5.57 -20.37 12.98
CA ASP A 431 6.95 -20.90 13.10
C ASP A 431 7.49 -21.61 11.84
N GLY A 432 6.98 -21.23 10.67
CA GLY A 432 7.40 -21.78 9.40
C GLY A 432 6.58 -22.97 8.91
N ASP A 433 5.59 -23.48 9.64
CA ASP A 433 4.77 -24.63 9.22
C ASP A 433 4.00 -24.32 7.92
N TRP A 434 3.34 -23.15 7.85
CA TRP A 434 2.48 -22.76 6.72
C TRP A 434 3.14 -21.73 5.79
N ILE A 435 2.94 -21.87 4.48
CA ILE A 435 3.24 -20.78 3.54
C ILE A 435 2.36 -19.56 3.88
N GLY A 436 2.96 -18.38 3.94
CA GLY A 436 2.23 -17.13 4.13
C GLY A 436 1.32 -16.83 2.94
N LYS A 437 0.34 -15.93 3.10
CA LYS A 437 -0.59 -15.59 2.02
C LYS A 437 0.19 -15.13 0.79
N THR A 438 -0.04 -15.80 -0.32
CA THR A 438 0.75 -15.69 -1.55
C THR A 438 -0.14 -15.34 -2.72
N LEU A 439 0.27 -14.37 -3.53
CA LEU A 439 -0.41 -13.96 -4.75
C LEU A 439 0.49 -14.23 -5.96
N ILE A 440 0.00 -15.03 -6.91
CA ILE A 440 0.71 -15.39 -8.15
C ILE A 440 -0.01 -14.73 -9.32
N PHE A 441 0.70 -13.89 -10.08
CA PHE A 441 0.19 -13.23 -11.28
C PHE A 441 0.56 -14.07 -12.52
N ALA A 442 -0.43 -14.69 -13.16
CA ALA A 442 -0.28 -15.50 -14.36
C ALA A 442 -0.60 -14.71 -15.65
N SER A 443 -0.14 -15.20 -16.80
CA SER A 443 -0.35 -14.53 -18.10
C SER A 443 -1.82 -14.48 -18.49
N ASN A 444 -2.55 -15.61 -18.39
CA ASN A 444 -3.97 -15.73 -18.74
C ASN A 444 -4.70 -16.77 -17.85
N HIS A 445 -5.98 -17.02 -18.11
CA HIS A 445 -6.80 -17.89 -17.28
C HIS A 445 -6.35 -19.36 -17.31
N ASP A 446 -6.00 -19.90 -18.48
CA ASP A 446 -5.53 -21.28 -18.63
C ASP A 446 -4.14 -21.48 -18.01
N HIS A 447 -3.27 -20.48 -18.06
CA HIS A 447 -2.02 -20.45 -17.31
C HIS A 447 -2.30 -20.56 -15.80
N ALA A 448 -3.28 -19.80 -15.28
CA ALA A 448 -3.67 -19.89 -13.87
C ALA A 448 -4.24 -21.27 -13.48
N ARG A 449 -5.09 -21.87 -14.35
CA ARG A 449 -5.60 -23.24 -14.19
C ARG A 449 -4.47 -24.27 -14.18
N PHE A 450 -3.49 -24.14 -15.08
CA PHE A 450 -2.32 -25.02 -15.15
C PHE A 450 -1.46 -24.95 -13.88
N ILE A 451 -1.16 -23.74 -13.38
CA ILE A 451 -0.41 -23.55 -12.13
C ILE A 451 -1.15 -24.21 -10.94
N ALA A 452 -2.47 -24.05 -10.85
CA ALA A 452 -3.27 -24.71 -9.80
C ALA A 452 -3.18 -26.24 -9.88
N GLY A 453 -3.30 -26.82 -11.08
CA GLY A 453 -3.11 -28.26 -11.30
C GLY A 453 -1.71 -28.76 -10.93
N ARG A 454 -0.66 -27.93 -11.09
CA ARG A 454 0.69 -28.24 -10.60
C ARG A 454 0.82 -28.15 -9.08
N PHE A 455 0.10 -27.26 -8.40
CA PHE A 455 0.04 -27.28 -6.93
C PHE A 455 -0.60 -28.56 -6.40
N ASP A 456 -1.75 -28.97 -6.96
CA ASP A 456 -2.46 -30.17 -6.51
C ASP A 456 -1.70 -31.48 -6.82
N ALA A 457 -1.00 -31.54 -7.96
CA ALA A 457 -0.14 -32.68 -8.29
C ALA A 457 1.08 -32.82 -7.35
N ASN A 458 1.67 -31.69 -6.91
CA ASN A 458 2.85 -31.70 -6.04
C ASN A 458 2.51 -31.77 -4.54
N TYR A 459 1.31 -31.34 -4.13
CA TYR A 459 0.85 -31.32 -2.73
C TYR A 459 -0.58 -31.89 -2.56
N PRO A 460 -0.84 -33.15 -2.97
CA PRO A 460 -2.18 -33.75 -2.97
C PRO A 460 -2.83 -33.84 -1.59
N GLN A 461 -2.06 -33.78 -0.49
CA GLN A 461 -2.56 -33.80 0.88
C GLN A 461 -3.52 -32.63 1.20
N TYR A 462 -3.41 -31.50 0.49
CA TYR A 462 -4.32 -30.37 0.65
C TYR A 462 -5.62 -30.49 -0.16
N LYS A 463 -5.80 -31.54 -0.98
CA LYS A 463 -7.08 -31.93 -1.60
C LYS A 463 -7.78 -30.78 -2.36
N GLY A 464 -7.05 -30.03 -3.20
CA GLY A 464 -7.61 -28.91 -3.98
C GLY A 464 -7.82 -27.61 -3.20
N ARG A 465 -7.22 -27.45 -2.00
CA ARG A 465 -7.51 -26.32 -1.09
C ARG A 465 -6.34 -25.36 -0.84
N LEU A 466 -5.10 -25.73 -1.19
CA LEU A 466 -3.93 -24.88 -0.94
C LEU A 466 -3.94 -23.63 -1.82
N ALA A 467 -4.13 -23.85 -3.12
CA ALA A 467 -4.15 -22.84 -4.16
C ALA A 467 -5.55 -22.71 -4.77
N CYS A 468 -5.93 -21.50 -5.19
CA CYS A 468 -7.15 -21.25 -5.93
C CYS A 468 -6.91 -20.32 -7.12
N VAL A 469 -7.64 -20.52 -8.21
CA VAL A 469 -7.69 -19.58 -9.34
C VAL A 469 -8.78 -18.54 -9.06
N ILE A 470 -8.47 -17.25 -9.23
CA ILE A 470 -9.45 -16.17 -9.08
C ILE A 470 -9.39 -15.26 -10.32
N THR A 471 -10.40 -15.38 -11.18
CA THR A 471 -10.55 -14.70 -12.47
C THR A 471 -12.00 -14.27 -12.68
N TYR A 472 -12.29 -13.50 -13.73
CA TYR A 472 -13.62 -12.95 -14.03
C TYR A 472 -14.68 -14.02 -14.36
N GLU A 473 -14.31 -15.18 -14.92
CA GLU A 473 -15.24 -16.29 -15.20
C GLU A 473 -15.83 -16.92 -13.94
N ALA A 474 -15.12 -16.86 -12.82
CA ALA A 474 -15.59 -17.43 -11.57
C ALA A 474 -16.71 -16.55 -10.98
N GLY A 475 -17.97 -16.95 -11.16
CA GLY A 475 -19.15 -16.34 -10.52
C GLY A 475 -19.15 -16.37 -8.98
N GLN A 476 -18.08 -16.87 -8.36
CA GLN A 476 -17.80 -16.88 -6.92
C GLN A 476 -16.48 -16.15 -6.57
N ALA A 477 -15.90 -15.37 -7.48
CA ALA A 477 -14.60 -14.72 -7.29
C ALA A 477 -14.52 -13.86 -6.02
N GLN A 478 -15.59 -13.13 -5.68
CA GLN A 478 -15.65 -12.37 -4.42
C GLN A 478 -15.57 -13.31 -3.20
N THR A 479 -16.35 -14.41 -3.19
CA THR A 479 -16.32 -15.42 -2.13
C THR A 479 -14.92 -16.05 -1.95
N LEU A 480 -14.18 -16.23 -3.04
CA LEU A 480 -12.79 -16.71 -3.01
C LEU A 480 -11.83 -15.65 -2.47
N ILE A 481 -12.00 -14.38 -2.84
CA ILE A 481 -11.25 -13.25 -2.27
C ILE A 481 -11.52 -13.13 -0.76
N ASP A 482 -12.78 -13.21 -0.33
CA ASP A 482 -13.17 -13.11 1.08
C ASP A 482 -12.59 -14.29 1.89
N ALA A 483 -12.62 -15.51 1.34
CA ALA A 483 -12.01 -16.68 1.96
C ALA A 483 -10.47 -16.59 2.03
N PHE A 484 -9.82 -16.08 0.97
CA PHE A 484 -8.38 -15.82 0.95
C PHE A 484 -7.97 -14.70 1.90
N SER A 485 -8.84 -13.71 2.14
CA SER A 485 -8.59 -12.58 3.06
C SER A 485 -8.56 -12.98 4.54
N VAL A 486 -9.11 -14.13 4.92
CA VAL A 486 -9.02 -14.62 6.31
C VAL A 486 -7.64 -15.25 6.55
N ALA A 487 -6.86 -14.63 7.43
CA ALA A 487 -5.45 -14.97 7.71
C ALA A 487 -5.17 -16.48 7.79
N ASP A 488 -5.89 -17.20 8.66
CA ASP A 488 -5.60 -18.61 8.92
C ASP A 488 -6.34 -19.61 8.03
N ARG A 489 -7.26 -19.13 7.21
CA ARG A 489 -8.11 -19.97 6.36
C ARG A 489 -7.40 -20.39 5.08
N MET A 490 -7.72 -21.58 4.58
CA MET A 490 -7.49 -21.92 3.17
C MET A 490 -8.47 -21.13 2.27
N PRO A 491 -8.06 -20.69 1.08
CA PRO A 491 -6.76 -20.94 0.43
C PRO A 491 -5.62 -20.07 0.99
N ARG A 492 -4.38 -20.56 0.86
CA ARG A 492 -3.14 -19.83 1.24
C ARG A 492 -2.42 -19.23 0.02
N VAL A 493 -2.67 -19.76 -1.18
CA VAL A 493 -2.17 -19.23 -2.46
C VAL A 493 -3.35 -18.81 -3.34
N ALA A 494 -3.34 -17.58 -3.85
CA ALA A 494 -4.26 -17.09 -4.88
C ALA A 494 -3.52 -16.91 -6.20
N ILE A 495 -4.07 -17.46 -7.28
CA ILE A 495 -3.51 -17.37 -8.64
C ILE A 495 -4.45 -16.50 -9.46
N ALA A 496 -3.92 -15.39 -9.97
CA ALA A 496 -4.65 -14.31 -10.62
C ALA A 496 -4.35 -14.23 -12.11
N ALA A 497 -5.36 -13.89 -12.90
CA ALA A 497 -5.18 -13.26 -14.20
C ALA A 497 -6.08 -12.02 -14.25
N GLY A 498 -5.49 -10.83 -14.23
CA GLY A 498 -6.15 -9.52 -14.42
C GLY A 498 -7.00 -8.98 -13.26
N LEU A 499 -7.72 -9.82 -12.54
CA LEU A 499 -8.68 -9.37 -11.50
C LEU A 499 -8.00 -8.90 -10.20
N LEU A 500 -6.96 -9.59 -9.74
CA LEU A 500 -6.32 -9.29 -8.43
C LEU A 500 -5.18 -8.27 -8.55
N ASP A 501 -4.74 -8.00 -9.78
CA ASP A 501 -3.60 -7.14 -10.17
C ASP A 501 -3.77 -5.69 -9.70
N THR A 502 -5.01 -5.22 -9.50
CA THR A 502 -5.31 -3.83 -9.13
C THR A 502 -5.76 -3.67 -7.66
N GLY A 503 -4.80 -3.83 -6.75
CA GLY A 503 -4.86 -3.26 -5.39
C GLY A 503 -5.76 -3.99 -4.40
N ILE A 504 -5.79 -5.32 -4.39
CA ILE A 504 -6.47 -6.11 -3.33
C ILE A 504 -5.97 -5.72 -1.92
N ALA A 505 -6.85 -5.90 -0.93
CA ALA A 505 -6.66 -5.46 0.45
C ALA A 505 -6.55 -6.64 1.43
N VAL A 506 -5.49 -7.44 1.27
CA VAL A 506 -5.14 -8.54 2.18
C VAL A 506 -3.77 -8.22 2.80
N PRO A 507 -3.72 -7.57 3.98
CA PRO A 507 -2.47 -7.22 4.66
C PRO A 507 -1.52 -8.39 4.89
N GLU A 508 -2.05 -9.61 4.97
CA GLU A 508 -1.37 -10.86 5.28
C GLU A 508 -0.49 -11.35 4.11
N VAL A 509 -0.62 -10.78 2.91
CA VAL A 509 0.16 -11.18 1.72
C VAL A 509 1.63 -10.83 1.89
N VAL A 510 2.48 -11.86 1.98
CA VAL A 510 3.93 -11.75 2.19
C VAL A 510 4.76 -12.26 1.01
N ASN A 511 4.14 -12.92 0.02
CA ASN A 511 4.79 -13.35 -1.21
C ASN A 511 3.99 -12.87 -2.43
N LEU A 512 4.67 -12.20 -3.37
CA LEU A 512 4.15 -11.80 -4.68
C LEU A 512 5.00 -12.49 -5.77
N VAL A 513 4.37 -13.30 -6.62
CA VAL A 513 5.04 -14.03 -7.69
C VAL A 513 4.60 -13.47 -9.05
N PHE A 514 5.53 -12.81 -9.74
CA PHE A 514 5.34 -12.32 -11.10
C PHE A 514 5.70 -13.44 -12.08
N PHE A 515 4.66 -14.14 -12.55
CA PHE A 515 4.71 -15.23 -13.51
C PHE A 515 3.93 -14.88 -14.80
N ARG A 516 3.98 -13.59 -15.15
CA ARG A 516 3.58 -12.97 -16.41
C ARG A 516 4.60 -11.89 -16.78
N LEU A 517 4.71 -11.59 -18.08
CA LEU A 517 5.25 -10.32 -18.52
C LEU A 517 4.28 -9.20 -18.13
N VAL A 518 4.82 -8.11 -17.57
CA VAL A 518 4.11 -6.85 -17.39
C VAL A 518 4.72 -5.83 -18.35
N ARG A 519 3.85 -5.15 -19.10
CA ARG A 519 4.17 -4.17 -20.14
C ARG A 519 3.96 -2.73 -19.64
N SER A 520 2.99 -2.48 -18.75
CA SER A 520 2.75 -1.15 -18.16
C SER A 520 3.38 -0.94 -16.77
N LYS A 521 4.24 0.10 -16.64
CA LYS A 521 4.92 0.49 -15.39
C LYS A 521 3.91 0.84 -14.27
N ALA A 522 2.77 1.43 -14.65
CA ALA A 522 1.68 1.77 -13.73
C ALA A 522 0.95 0.54 -13.16
N ARG A 523 0.78 -0.54 -13.94
CA ARG A 523 0.20 -1.81 -13.45
C ARG A 523 1.21 -2.55 -12.58
N PHE A 524 2.49 -2.55 -12.95
CA PHE A 524 3.56 -3.12 -12.12
C PHE A 524 3.60 -2.53 -10.71
N ARG A 525 3.62 -1.20 -10.57
CA ARG A 525 3.58 -0.53 -9.25
C ARG A 525 2.32 -0.90 -8.44
N GLN A 526 1.16 -1.08 -9.08
CA GLN A 526 -0.07 -1.54 -8.39
C GLN A 526 0.02 -2.99 -7.89
N MET A 527 0.59 -3.89 -8.68
CA MET A 527 0.77 -5.31 -8.34
C MET A 527 1.69 -5.47 -7.12
N VAL A 528 2.81 -4.72 -7.07
CA VAL A 528 3.65 -4.60 -5.86
C VAL A 528 2.83 -4.08 -4.67
N GLY A 529 2.02 -3.05 -4.92
CA GLY A 529 1.11 -2.42 -3.96
C GLY A 529 0.03 -3.30 -3.33
N CYS A 530 -0.24 -4.49 -3.87
CA CYS A 530 -1.11 -5.47 -3.23
C CYS A 530 -0.48 -6.02 -1.95
N GLY A 531 0.85 -6.14 -1.89
CA GLY A 531 1.58 -6.80 -0.81
C GLY A 531 2.26 -5.88 0.21
N THR A 532 2.44 -4.58 -0.07
CA THR A 532 3.19 -3.64 0.81
C THR A 532 2.43 -3.17 2.05
N ARG A 533 1.22 -3.66 2.34
CA ARG A 533 0.46 -3.24 3.54
C ARG A 533 1.03 -3.88 4.82
N PRO A 534 1.12 -3.19 5.96
CA PRO A 534 1.53 -3.77 7.24
C PRO A 534 0.41 -4.65 7.83
N CYS A 535 0.80 -5.71 8.54
CA CYS A 535 -0.11 -6.60 9.27
C CYS A 535 0.50 -6.93 10.64
N LYS A 536 -0.27 -6.71 11.73
CA LYS A 536 0.23 -6.88 13.10
C LYS A 536 0.09 -8.33 13.57
N ASN A 537 1.09 -8.82 14.32
CA ASN A 537 1.20 -10.19 14.83
C ASN A 537 1.22 -11.30 13.75
N LEU A 538 1.52 -10.99 12.48
CA LEU A 538 1.41 -11.94 11.36
C LEU A 538 2.27 -13.22 11.51
N TYR A 539 3.42 -13.12 12.17
CA TYR A 539 4.29 -14.27 12.43
C TYR A 539 4.11 -14.86 13.85
N GLY A 540 3.28 -14.22 14.69
CA GLY A 540 3.06 -14.55 16.10
C GLY A 540 2.90 -13.27 16.95
N PRO A 541 2.51 -13.37 18.24
CA PRO A 541 2.28 -12.19 19.07
C PRO A 541 3.55 -11.34 19.22
N GLY A 542 3.43 -10.04 18.94
CA GLY A 542 4.55 -9.09 18.88
C GLY A 542 5.48 -9.25 17.67
N GLN A 543 5.13 -10.09 16.69
CA GLN A 543 5.89 -10.29 15.44
C GLN A 543 5.09 -9.79 14.23
N ASP A 544 5.13 -8.47 14.05
CA ASP A 544 4.49 -7.78 12.92
C ASP A 544 5.21 -8.11 11.60
N LYS A 545 4.48 -7.95 10.48
CA LYS A 545 5.01 -8.12 9.12
C LYS A 545 6.15 -7.13 8.84
N GLN A 546 7.32 -7.64 8.42
CA GLN A 546 8.54 -6.84 8.21
C GLN A 546 8.81 -6.48 6.74
N ASP A 547 8.46 -7.36 5.79
CA ASP A 547 8.65 -7.17 4.36
C ASP A 547 7.62 -7.93 3.53
N VAL A 548 7.65 -7.73 2.21
CA VAL A 548 6.98 -8.58 1.22
C VAL A 548 8.01 -9.02 0.17
N LEU A 549 8.00 -10.31 -0.19
CA LEU A 549 8.93 -10.85 -1.18
C LEU A 549 8.36 -10.78 -2.60
N LEU A 550 9.16 -10.25 -3.52
CA LEU A 550 8.91 -10.24 -4.96
C LEU A 550 9.72 -11.35 -5.63
N PHE A 551 9.02 -12.32 -6.22
CA PHE A 551 9.62 -13.34 -7.08
C PHE A 551 9.38 -12.95 -8.54
N ASP A 552 10.40 -12.50 -9.25
CA ASP A 552 10.27 -12.02 -10.62
C ASP A 552 10.85 -13.02 -11.62
N PHE A 553 9.98 -13.87 -12.18
CA PHE A 553 10.37 -14.88 -13.17
C PHE A 553 10.49 -14.31 -14.59
N CYS A 554 9.98 -13.09 -14.83
CA CYS A 554 9.85 -12.50 -16.17
C CYS A 554 10.67 -11.21 -16.35
N GLN A 555 11.56 -10.90 -15.40
CA GLN A 555 12.48 -9.76 -15.41
C GLN A 555 11.80 -8.38 -15.54
N ASN A 556 10.61 -8.26 -14.94
CA ASN A 556 9.85 -7.01 -14.84
C ASN A 556 10.63 -5.92 -14.08
N LEU A 557 11.37 -6.28 -13.02
CA LEU A 557 12.22 -5.35 -12.27
C LEU A 557 13.28 -4.69 -13.16
N ALA A 558 13.96 -5.49 -14.00
CA ALA A 558 14.96 -5.00 -14.94
C ALA A 558 14.33 -4.21 -16.10
N PHE A 559 13.15 -4.62 -16.57
CA PHE A 559 12.42 -3.92 -17.64
C PHE A 559 12.00 -2.49 -17.23
N PHE A 560 11.69 -2.26 -15.94
CA PHE A 560 11.29 -0.94 -15.43
C PHE A 560 12.40 -0.19 -14.64
N ASP A 561 13.66 -0.66 -14.68
CA ASP A 561 14.81 -0.26 -13.82
C ASP A 561 14.46 -0.05 -12.33
N VAL A 562 13.57 -0.90 -11.79
CA VAL A 562 13.15 -0.85 -10.39
C VAL A 562 14.14 -1.64 -9.54
N ARG A 563 14.94 -0.93 -8.76
CA ARG A 563 15.96 -1.51 -7.87
C ARG A 563 15.38 -1.68 -6.47
N LEU A 564 15.34 -2.94 -6.01
CA LEU A 564 14.88 -3.30 -4.66
C LEU A 564 16.02 -3.97 -3.88
N GLU A 565 15.95 -3.91 -2.54
CA GLU A 565 16.82 -4.73 -1.69
C GLU A 565 16.66 -6.21 -2.01
N ALA A 566 17.78 -6.94 -2.07
CA ALA A 566 17.76 -8.39 -2.16
C ALA A 566 17.26 -8.99 -0.84
N ALA A 567 16.32 -9.94 -0.92
CA ALA A 567 15.83 -10.67 0.23
C ALA A 567 16.94 -11.49 0.89
N ALA A 568 17.09 -11.38 2.21
CA ALA A 568 18.08 -12.13 2.99
C ALA A 568 17.96 -13.66 2.74
N GLU A 569 19.09 -14.34 2.65
CA GLU A 569 19.14 -15.74 2.19
C GLU A 569 18.75 -16.75 3.26
N THR A 570 18.96 -16.40 4.54
CA THR A 570 18.71 -17.29 5.67
C THR A 570 17.25 -17.19 6.11
N MET A 571 16.48 -18.23 5.81
CA MET A 571 15.15 -18.44 6.39
C MET A 571 15.24 -19.12 7.77
N PRO A 572 14.34 -18.82 8.72
CA PRO A 572 14.22 -19.63 9.94
C PRO A 572 13.82 -21.07 9.60
N VAL A 573 14.37 -22.03 10.35
CA VAL A 573 14.12 -23.47 10.17
C VAL A 573 12.69 -23.79 10.64
N PRO A 574 11.78 -24.29 9.77
CA PRO A 574 10.39 -24.58 10.14
C PRO A 574 10.25 -25.49 11.37
N LEU A 575 9.22 -25.28 12.19
CA LEU A 575 8.95 -26.04 13.41
C LEU A 575 8.87 -27.56 13.15
N GLU A 576 8.19 -28.02 12.09
CA GLU A 576 8.25 -29.43 11.66
C GLU A 576 9.68 -29.94 11.37
N GLN A 577 10.53 -29.13 10.73
CA GLN A 577 11.93 -29.47 10.45
C GLN A 577 12.77 -29.50 11.74
N ARG A 578 12.53 -28.57 12.68
CA ARG A 578 13.14 -28.59 14.03
C ARG A 578 12.73 -29.86 14.80
N LEU A 579 11.45 -30.24 14.74
CA LEU A 579 10.89 -31.43 15.38
C LEU A 579 11.46 -32.74 14.82
N PHE A 580 11.55 -32.85 13.49
CA PHE A 580 12.14 -34.02 12.84
C PHE A 580 13.61 -34.19 13.23
N ARG A 581 14.41 -33.10 13.22
CA ARG A 581 15.81 -33.13 13.67
C ARG A 581 15.95 -33.52 15.14
N ALA A 582 15.12 -32.96 16.03
CA ALA A 582 15.18 -33.27 17.46
C ALA A 582 14.82 -34.74 17.75
N ARG A 583 13.84 -35.30 17.05
CA ARG A 583 13.49 -36.74 17.12
C ARG A 583 14.59 -37.64 16.58
N LEU A 584 15.23 -37.23 15.49
CA LEU A 584 16.31 -37.97 14.84
C LEU A 584 17.59 -38.00 15.69
N GLU A 585 17.96 -36.88 16.32
CA GLU A 585 19.04 -36.89 17.33
C GLU A 585 18.64 -37.76 18.53
N LEU A 586 17.41 -37.64 19.03
CA LEU A 586 16.92 -38.45 20.15
C LEU A 586 17.07 -39.94 19.86
N LEU A 587 16.65 -40.41 18.68
CA LEU A 587 16.78 -41.82 18.29
C LEU A 587 18.24 -42.28 18.29
N ALA A 588 19.13 -41.56 17.61
CA ALA A 588 20.56 -41.92 17.54
C ALA A 588 21.28 -41.86 18.91
N ARG A 589 20.86 -40.95 19.80
CA ARG A 589 21.36 -40.86 21.20
C ARG A 589 20.84 -41.98 22.10
N LEU A 590 19.63 -42.50 21.83
CA LEU A 590 19.09 -43.65 22.56
C LEU A 590 19.83 -44.96 22.21
N GLU A 591 20.52 -45.02 21.07
CA GLU A 591 21.35 -46.18 20.67
C GLU A 591 22.82 -46.06 21.10
N THR A 592 23.43 -44.89 20.93
CA THR A 592 24.89 -44.66 21.12
C THR A 592 25.33 -44.53 22.59
N ARG A 593 24.66 -45.23 23.52
CA ARG A 593 24.79 -45.02 24.98
C ARG A 593 26.13 -45.49 25.58
N PRO A 594 26.84 -44.64 26.34
CA PRO A 594 27.85 -45.09 27.30
C PRO A 594 27.19 -45.77 28.51
N ALA A 595 27.80 -46.84 29.02
CA ALA A 595 27.23 -47.70 30.07
C ALA A 595 27.01 -47.04 31.47
N GLY A 596 27.42 -45.77 31.66
CA GLY A 596 27.24 -45.03 32.91
C GLY A 596 25.99 -44.14 32.98
N LEU A 597 25.37 -43.81 31.84
CA LEU A 597 24.14 -43.00 31.79
C LEU A 597 22.92 -43.92 31.79
N SER A 598 22.56 -44.42 32.97
CA SER A 598 21.29 -45.12 33.14
C SER A 598 20.15 -44.12 32.94
N VAL A 599 19.20 -44.49 32.07
CA VAL A 599 17.90 -43.82 32.03
C VAL A 599 17.21 -44.17 33.34
N ARG A 600 17.27 -43.27 34.33
CA ARG A 600 16.67 -43.45 35.65
C ARG A 600 15.21 -43.91 35.49
N GLU A 601 14.98 -45.18 35.78
CA GLU A 601 13.64 -45.75 35.94
C GLU A 601 13.03 -45.07 37.16
N ALA A 602 11.89 -44.42 36.96
CA ALA A 602 11.25 -43.66 38.02
C ALA A 602 10.76 -44.62 39.11
N GLY A 603 11.06 -44.32 40.38
CA GLY A 603 10.38 -44.95 41.50
C GLY A 603 8.87 -44.76 41.36
N ALA A 604 8.08 -45.75 41.79
CA ALA A 604 6.67 -45.93 41.42
C ALA A 604 5.69 -44.78 41.81
N SER A 605 6.17 -43.71 42.43
CA SER A 605 5.40 -42.56 42.95
C SER A 605 4.56 -41.80 41.91
N TYR A 606 4.83 -41.96 40.61
CA TYR A 606 4.13 -41.23 39.53
C TYR A 606 3.42 -42.16 38.52
N GLY A 607 3.34 -43.47 38.84
CA GLY A 607 2.84 -44.51 37.94
C GLY A 607 3.83 -44.89 36.84
N ASN A 608 3.47 -45.87 36.01
CA ASN A 608 4.41 -46.46 35.04
C ASN A 608 4.78 -45.48 33.91
N PRO A 609 6.07 -45.11 33.76
CA PRO A 609 6.55 -44.38 32.58
C PRO A 609 6.65 -45.34 31.36
N PRO A 610 6.75 -44.81 30.12
CA PRO A 610 7.06 -45.65 28.95
C PRO A 610 8.44 -46.29 29.12
N THR A 611 8.62 -47.52 28.63
CA THR A 611 9.93 -48.19 28.69
C THR A 611 10.93 -47.55 27.70
N PRO A 612 12.26 -47.68 27.92
CA PRO A 612 13.25 -47.18 26.97
C PRO A 612 13.11 -47.78 25.55
N ALA A 613 12.59 -49.00 25.44
CA ALA A 613 12.27 -49.63 24.16
C ALA A 613 11.03 -49.01 23.50
N ALA A 614 9.94 -48.81 24.26
CA ALA A 614 8.72 -48.17 23.73
C ALA A 614 8.99 -46.73 23.27
N LEU A 615 9.85 -45.97 23.97
CA LEU A 615 10.26 -44.64 23.52
C LEU A 615 11.05 -44.68 22.19
N HIS A 616 11.96 -45.66 22.02
CA HIS A 616 12.67 -45.83 20.75
C HIS A 616 11.71 -46.21 19.62
N ASP A 617 10.85 -47.23 19.82
CA ASP A 617 9.84 -47.68 18.85
C ASP A 617 8.85 -46.57 18.45
N ASP A 618 8.35 -45.78 19.41
CA ASP A 618 7.42 -44.67 19.14
C ASP A 618 8.09 -43.55 18.30
N VAL A 619 9.35 -43.21 18.58
CA VAL A 619 10.11 -42.20 17.83
C VAL A 619 10.50 -42.71 16.45
N ALA A 620 10.99 -43.95 16.36
CA ALA A 620 11.29 -44.65 15.11
C ALA A 620 10.04 -44.75 14.23
N GLN A 621 8.88 -45.11 14.80
CA GLN A 621 7.63 -45.21 14.06
C GLN A 621 7.12 -43.83 13.59
N TRP A 622 7.29 -42.75 14.37
CA TRP A 622 6.91 -41.41 13.91
C TRP A 622 7.76 -40.98 12.71
N LEU A 623 9.09 -41.15 12.79
CA LEU A 623 10.02 -40.81 11.70
C LEU A 623 9.79 -41.69 10.46
N HIS A 624 9.60 -43.00 10.65
CA HIS A 624 9.27 -43.95 9.58
C HIS A 624 7.99 -43.54 8.84
N ARG A 625 6.90 -43.26 9.56
CA ARG A 625 5.63 -42.81 8.96
C ARG A 625 5.83 -41.55 8.11
N GLN A 626 6.53 -40.55 8.64
CA GLN A 626 6.79 -39.27 7.96
C GLN A 626 7.57 -39.41 6.64
N VAL A 627 8.54 -40.34 6.58
CA VAL A 627 9.32 -40.62 5.38
C VAL A 627 8.55 -41.53 4.40
N ALA A 628 7.86 -42.56 4.90
CA ALA A 628 7.08 -43.49 4.07
C ALA A 628 5.84 -42.84 3.40
N SER A 629 5.38 -41.68 3.88
CA SER A 629 4.30 -40.89 3.26
C SER A 629 4.78 -39.77 2.31
N MET A 630 6.07 -39.71 1.97
CA MET A 630 6.59 -38.80 0.94
C MET A 630 6.25 -39.34 -0.46
N SER A 631 5.53 -38.56 -1.28
CA SER A 631 5.16 -39.00 -2.63
C SER A 631 6.34 -38.92 -3.60
N THR A 632 6.64 -40.02 -4.29
CA THR A 632 7.68 -40.10 -5.35
C THR A 632 7.42 -39.19 -6.54
N ASP A 633 6.17 -38.74 -6.74
CA ASP A 633 5.78 -37.90 -7.88
C ASP A 633 6.12 -36.42 -7.67
N ASN A 634 6.23 -35.99 -6.40
CA ASN A 634 6.67 -34.65 -6.02
C ASN A 634 8.12 -34.40 -6.45
N PHE A 635 8.38 -33.26 -7.09
CA PHE A 635 9.70 -32.96 -7.68
C PHE A 635 10.88 -33.00 -6.68
N ALA A 636 10.68 -32.60 -5.43
CA ALA A 636 11.74 -32.50 -4.42
C ALA A 636 12.04 -33.86 -3.79
N VAL A 637 11.00 -34.62 -3.47
CA VAL A 637 11.11 -36.03 -3.05
C VAL A 637 11.83 -36.82 -4.14
N ARG A 638 11.42 -36.67 -5.41
CA ARG A 638 12.05 -37.29 -6.58
C ARG A 638 13.54 -36.93 -6.71
N ALA A 639 13.89 -35.65 -6.54
CA ALA A 639 15.28 -35.18 -6.58
C ALA A 639 16.16 -35.72 -5.44
N LYS A 640 15.56 -36.18 -4.33
CA LYS A 640 16.25 -36.75 -3.16
C LYS A 640 16.07 -38.26 -2.99
N HIS A 641 15.34 -38.92 -3.89
CA HIS A 641 14.91 -40.33 -3.79
C HIS A 641 15.99 -41.32 -3.31
N ARG A 642 17.24 -41.18 -3.78
CA ARG A 642 18.37 -42.04 -3.37
C ARG A 642 18.64 -42.05 -1.85
N HIS A 643 18.32 -40.97 -1.14
CA HIS A 643 18.46 -40.83 0.31
C HIS A 643 17.20 -41.24 1.08
N ILE A 644 16.07 -41.43 0.38
CA ILE A 644 14.75 -41.73 0.95
C ILE A 644 14.49 -43.23 0.89
N ALA A 645 14.77 -43.86 -0.26
CA ALA A 645 14.45 -45.26 -0.54
C ALA A 645 14.89 -46.26 0.55
N PRO A 646 16.08 -46.18 1.18
CA PRO A 646 16.46 -47.10 2.26
C PRO A 646 15.54 -47.03 3.48
N TYR A 647 14.96 -45.86 3.76
CA TYR A 647 14.22 -45.55 4.99
C TYR A 647 12.69 -45.62 4.82
N VAL A 648 12.19 -46.02 3.64
CA VAL A 648 10.76 -46.35 3.42
C VAL A 648 10.36 -47.62 4.20
N HIS A 649 11.31 -48.51 4.48
CA HIS A 649 11.09 -49.74 5.24
C HIS A 649 11.34 -49.53 6.75
N ARG A 650 10.46 -50.07 7.61
CA ARG A 650 10.55 -49.89 9.08
C ARG A 650 11.85 -50.44 9.68
N GLU A 651 12.42 -51.48 9.07
CA GLU A 651 13.66 -52.14 9.53
C GLU A 651 14.85 -51.19 9.61
N ALA A 652 14.95 -50.22 8.68
CA ALA A 652 16.01 -49.20 8.66
C ALA A 652 15.98 -48.22 9.86
N TRP A 653 14.88 -48.22 10.63
CA TRP A 653 14.72 -47.38 11.82
C TRP A 653 14.97 -48.12 13.14
N GLN A 654 15.28 -49.43 13.09
CA GLN A 654 15.60 -50.22 14.30
C GLN A 654 17.03 -50.01 14.80
N ARG A 655 17.94 -49.57 13.93
CA ARG A 655 19.34 -49.23 14.24
C ARG A 655 19.78 -48.07 13.36
N LEU A 656 19.89 -46.87 13.93
CA LEU A 656 20.16 -45.63 13.21
C LEU A 656 21.36 -44.91 13.82
N GLY A 657 22.52 -45.10 13.19
CA GLY A 657 23.78 -44.52 13.61
C GLY A 657 23.87 -43.00 13.36
N PRO A 658 24.81 -42.30 14.03
CA PRO A 658 24.91 -40.84 13.96
C PRO A 658 25.22 -40.30 12.55
N ALA A 659 25.88 -41.09 11.70
CA ALA A 659 26.10 -40.73 10.29
C ALA A 659 24.81 -40.76 9.46
N GLN A 660 23.94 -41.75 9.69
CA GLN A 660 22.63 -41.87 9.05
C GLN A 660 21.68 -40.75 9.54
N ALA A 661 21.75 -40.41 10.82
CA ALA A 661 21.07 -39.24 11.38
C ALA A 661 21.51 -37.92 10.72
N ALA A 662 22.81 -37.75 10.44
CA ALA A 662 23.31 -36.58 9.74
C ALA A 662 22.78 -36.51 8.29
N GLU A 663 22.88 -37.60 7.53
CA GLU A 663 22.38 -37.67 6.14
C GLU A 663 20.87 -37.36 6.06
N LEU A 664 20.06 -37.99 6.90
CA LEU A 664 18.62 -37.74 6.97
C LEU A 664 18.29 -36.29 7.37
N SER A 665 19.06 -35.70 8.30
CA SER A 665 18.92 -34.30 8.75
C SER A 665 19.26 -33.28 7.65
N GLU A 666 20.15 -33.63 6.72
CA GLU A 666 20.59 -32.76 5.62
C GLU A 666 19.78 -32.96 4.33
N HIS A 667 19.30 -34.17 4.04
CA HIS A 667 18.78 -34.52 2.71
C HIS A 667 17.31 -34.93 2.65
N VAL A 668 16.70 -35.35 3.76
CA VAL A 668 15.31 -35.83 3.82
C VAL A 668 14.45 -34.94 4.73
N CYS A 669 15.05 -34.36 5.76
CA CYS A 669 14.36 -33.51 6.72
C CYS A 669 13.81 -32.22 6.08
N GLY A 670 12.48 -32.06 6.09
CA GLY A 670 11.78 -30.90 5.52
C GLY A 670 11.25 -31.11 4.09
N LEU A 671 11.36 -32.31 3.52
CA LEU A 671 10.71 -32.64 2.24
C LEU A 671 9.18 -32.77 2.40
N PRO A 672 8.40 -32.46 1.35
CA PRO A 672 6.94 -32.59 1.39
C PRO A 672 6.47 -34.02 1.67
N THR A 673 5.57 -34.16 2.66
CA THR A 673 4.96 -35.44 3.03
C THR A 673 3.44 -35.35 3.02
N THR A 674 2.76 -36.48 2.81
CA THR A 674 1.28 -36.53 2.70
C THR A 674 0.55 -36.69 4.04
N LEU A 675 1.29 -36.95 5.12
CA LEU A 675 0.75 -36.88 6.49
C LEU A 675 0.64 -35.41 6.94
N LEU A 676 -0.56 -35.04 7.39
CA LEU A 676 -0.79 -33.78 8.12
C LEU A 676 -0.76 -34.09 9.63
N ASP A 677 -0.03 -33.30 10.42
CA ASP A 677 -0.17 -33.32 11.89
C ASP A 677 -1.25 -32.32 12.30
N ASP A 678 -2.50 -32.78 12.39
CA ASP A 678 -3.69 -32.01 12.81
C ASP A 678 -3.62 -31.45 14.26
N SER A 679 -2.48 -31.58 14.93
CA SER A 679 -2.21 -30.96 16.24
C SER A 679 -2.18 -29.41 16.19
N ASP A 680 -2.45 -28.81 17.35
CA ASP A 680 -2.21 -27.38 17.59
C ASP A 680 -0.71 -27.02 17.46
N GLU A 681 -0.42 -25.85 16.89
CA GLU A 681 0.92 -25.25 16.79
C GLU A 681 1.59 -25.12 18.17
N ALA A 682 0.85 -24.71 19.20
CA ALA A 682 1.33 -24.64 20.57
C ALA A 682 1.65 -26.04 21.15
N ALA A 683 0.92 -27.08 20.74
CA ALA A 683 1.22 -28.46 21.07
C ALA A 683 2.50 -28.95 20.37
N ARG A 684 2.74 -28.57 19.10
CA ARG A 684 4.01 -28.83 18.39
C ARG A 684 5.20 -28.07 19.00
N ARG A 685 5.04 -26.81 19.41
CA ARG A 685 6.07 -26.04 20.14
C ARG A 685 6.44 -26.68 21.48
N PHE A 686 5.43 -27.06 22.28
CA PHE A 686 5.64 -27.75 23.54
C PHE A 686 6.37 -29.10 23.35
N ASP A 687 6.01 -29.84 22.30
CA ASP A 687 6.71 -31.05 21.86
C ASP A 687 8.21 -30.82 21.63
N LEU A 688 8.58 -29.78 20.87
CA LEU A 688 9.97 -29.44 20.56
C LEU A 688 10.75 -29.10 21.84
N LEU A 689 10.13 -28.36 22.76
CA LEU A 689 10.71 -27.99 24.03
C LEU A 689 10.98 -29.24 24.90
N MET A 690 10.01 -30.15 25.01
CA MET A 690 10.18 -31.41 25.75
C MET A 690 11.25 -32.32 25.13
N LEU A 691 11.33 -32.39 23.78
CA LEU A 691 12.41 -33.08 23.07
C LEU A 691 13.80 -32.48 23.38
N ARG A 692 13.91 -31.15 23.46
CA ARG A 692 15.17 -30.46 23.85
C ARG A 692 15.56 -30.77 25.29
N LEU A 693 14.61 -30.79 26.22
CA LEU A 693 14.85 -31.20 27.61
C LEU A 693 15.34 -32.65 27.71
N GLN A 694 14.73 -33.57 26.95
CA GLN A 694 15.18 -34.97 26.85
C GLN A 694 16.61 -35.07 26.31
N LEU A 695 16.96 -34.27 25.29
CA LEU A 695 18.30 -34.22 24.72
C LEU A 695 19.35 -33.68 25.70
N CYS A 696 19.05 -32.62 26.48
CA CYS A 696 19.97 -32.14 27.53
C CYS A 696 20.27 -33.25 28.55
N VAL A 697 19.25 -33.96 29.05
CA VAL A 697 19.43 -35.07 29.99
C VAL A 697 20.27 -36.21 29.37
N LEU A 698 20.07 -36.55 28.10
CA LEU A 698 20.89 -37.55 27.39
C LEU A 698 22.34 -37.12 27.13
N ARG A 699 22.63 -35.81 27.12
CA ARG A 699 23.98 -35.25 27.01
C ARG A 699 24.68 -35.12 28.37
N GLY A 700 23.97 -35.33 29.48
CA GLY A 700 24.46 -35.04 30.83
C GLY A 700 24.46 -33.54 31.18
N GLU A 701 23.74 -32.72 30.40
CA GLU A 701 23.64 -31.28 30.59
C GLU A 701 22.50 -30.94 31.57
N SER A 702 22.77 -30.11 32.58
CA SER A 702 21.74 -29.57 33.45
C SER A 702 20.73 -28.74 32.64
N ALA A 703 19.49 -29.23 32.54
CA ALA A 703 18.44 -28.61 31.73
C ALA A 703 18.29 -27.09 32.01
N PRO A 704 18.57 -26.21 31.02
CA PRO A 704 18.76 -24.79 31.28
C PRO A 704 17.46 -24.07 31.62
N GLY A 705 17.57 -23.00 32.41
CA GLY A 705 16.42 -22.25 32.94
C GLY A 705 15.47 -21.69 31.88
N HIS A 706 15.94 -21.40 30.66
CA HIS A 706 15.09 -20.94 29.56
C HIS A 706 14.19 -22.06 28.98
N LEU A 707 14.52 -23.34 29.18
CA LEU A 707 13.64 -24.47 28.87
C LEU A 707 12.78 -24.89 30.08
N LYS A 708 13.32 -24.86 31.30
CA LYS A 708 12.54 -25.17 32.52
C LYS A 708 11.39 -24.17 32.75
N ARG A 709 11.62 -22.86 32.55
CA ARG A 709 10.63 -21.79 32.88
C ARG A 709 9.32 -21.87 32.07
N PRO A 710 9.30 -22.01 30.72
CA PRO A 710 8.06 -22.06 29.96
C PRO A 710 7.19 -23.28 30.28
N VAL A 711 7.78 -24.45 30.55
CA VAL A 711 7.02 -25.64 30.98
C VAL A 711 6.35 -25.41 32.32
N ARG A 712 7.05 -24.78 33.28
CA ARG A 712 6.47 -24.34 34.57
C ARG A 712 5.40 -23.26 34.38
N GLY A 713 5.52 -22.43 33.35
CA GLY A 713 4.50 -21.47 32.91
C GLY A 713 3.22 -22.17 32.45
N VAL A 714 3.32 -23.09 31.48
CA VAL A 714 2.21 -23.95 31.02
C VAL A 714 1.55 -24.67 32.18
N ALA A 715 2.34 -25.29 33.07
CA ALA A 715 1.81 -25.99 34.22
C ALA A 715 0.99 -25.06 35.14
N ARG A 716 1.52 -23.88 35.49
CA ARG A 716 0.82 -22.89 36.31
C ARG A 716 -0.45 -22.33 35.63
N ALA A 717 -0.41 -22.09 34.33
CA ALA A 717 -1.56 -21.64 33.54
C ALA A 717 -2.67 -22.71 33.51
N LEU A 718 -2.33 -24.00 33.46
CA LEU A 718 -3.29 -25.10 33.56
C LEU A 718 -3.83 -25.28 34.99
N LEU A 719 -3.03 -25.11 36.04
CA LEU A 719 -3.53 -25.15 37.44
C LEU A 719 -4.61 -24.07 37.72
N ALA A 720 -4.57 -22.94 37.00
CA ALA A 720 -5.61 -21.91 37.06
C ALA A 720 -6.94 -22.33 36.40
N GLN A 721 -6.99 -23.47 35.69
CA GLN A 721 -8.16 -23.97 34.95
C GLN A 721 -8.67 -25.33 35.45
N THR A 722 -8.44 -25.64 36.73
CA THR A 722 -8.87 -26.90 37.40
C THR A 722 -10.38 -27.17 37.41
N GLY A 723 -11.21 -26.22 36.99
CA GLY A 723 -12.64 -26.42 36.72
C GLY A 723 -12.95 -27.21 35.44
N LEU A 724 -11.97 -27.44 34.56
CA LEU A 724 -12.11 -28.30 33.39
C LEU A 724 -11.74 -29.75 33.74
N PRO A 725 -12.62 -30.77 33.52
CA PRO A 725 -12.36 -32.15 33.91
C PRO A 725 -11.03 -32.72 33.38
N ALA A 726 -10.72 -32.51 32.09
CA ALA A 726 -9.48 -32.99 31.48
C ALA A 726 -8.20 -32.38 32.10
N VAL A 727 -8.31 -31.22 32.76
CA VAL A 727 -7.23 -30.59 33.53
C VAL A 727 -7.19 -31.15 34.95
N HIS A 728 -8.36 -31.31 35.58
CA HIS A 728 -8.52 -31.93 36.90
C HIS A 728 -7.92 -33.33 36.96
N ASP A 729 -8.19 -34.17 35.96
CA ASP A 729 -7.69 -35.55 35.83
C ASP A 729 -6.16 -35.66 35.79
N GLN A 730 -5.47 -34.56 35.48
CA GLN A 730 -4.00 -34.48 35.47
C GLN A 730 -3.43 -33.58 36.58
N ALA A 731 -4.25 -33.00 37.47
CA ALA A 731 -3.85 -31.91 38.36
C ALA A 731 -2.59 -32.20 39.20
N GLY A 732 -2.45 -33.42 39.76
CA GLY A 732 -1.25 -33.80 40.52
C GLY A 732 0.05 -33.84 39.69
N TRP A 733 -0.05 -34.20 38.41
CA TRP A 733 1.07 -34.12 37.46
C TRP A 733 1.40 -32.68 37.08
N ILE A 734 0.38 -31.86 36.85
CA ILE A 734 0.54 -30.44 36.53
C ILE A 734 1.20 -29.71 37.73
N GLN A 735 0.78 -30.02 38.96
CA GLN A 735 1.39 -29.47 40.18
C GLN A 735 2.87 -29.85 40.30
N ALA A 736 3.21 -31.15 40.22
CA ALA A 736 4.59 -31.63 40.36
C ALA A 736 5.54 -30.94 39.35
N ILE A 737 5.09 -30.73 38.11
CA ILE A 737 5.88 -30.08 37.05
C ILE A 737 6.05 -28.56 37.31
N ALA A 738 5.12 -27.90 38.01
CA ALA A 738 5.21 -26.47 38.35
C ALA A 738 6.19 -26.16 39.51
N GLU A 739 6.39 -27.13 40.40
CA GLU A 739 7.33 -27.08 41.54
C GLU A 739 8.80 -27.10 41.07
N GLU A 740 9.75 -26.85 41.98
CA GLU A 740 11.19 -26.77 41.62
C GLU A 740 11.84 -28.17 41.61
N GLY A 741 11.71 -28.92 42.71
CA GLY A 741 12.48 -30.15 42.96
C GLY A 741 12.18 -31.33 42.02
N TRP A 742 11.02 -31.36 41.36
CA TRP A 742 10.74 -32.36 40.32
C TRP A 742 11.79 -32.31 39.18
N TRP A 743 12.37 -31.13 38.95
CA TRP A 743 13.33 -30.89 37.87
C TRP A 743 14.77 -31.29 38.19
N ASP A 744 15.04 -31.82 39.38
CA ASP A 744 16.37 -32.28 39.80
C ASP A 744 16.51 -33.80 39.65
N ASP A 745 15.42 -34.56 39.76
CA ASP A 745 15.35 -36.00 39.47
C ASP A 745 14.78 -36.34 38.07
N ALA A 746 14.39 -35.33 37.27
CA ALA A 746 13.70 -35.49 35.98
C ALA A 746 14.47 -36.33 34.94
N SER A 747 14.05 -37.58 34.74
CA SER A 747 14.60 -38.48 33.72
C SER A 747 13.92 -38.32 32.35
N VAL A 748 14.55 -38.83 31.28
CA VAL A 748 14.05 -38.81 29.90
C VAL A 748 12.61 -39.37 29.80
N LEU A 749 12.31 -40.41 30.58
CA LEU A 749 10.99 -41.08 30.57
C LEU A 749 9.94 -40.28 31.34
N LEU A 750 10.33 -39.60 32.42
CA LEU A 750 9.45 -38.66 33.15
C LEU A 750 9.11 -37.44 32.28
N LEU A 751 10.09 -36.91 31.55
CA LEU A 751 9.88 -35.85 30.54
C LEU A 751 8.97 -36.34 29.40
N GLU A 752 9.11 -37.58 28.95
CA GLU A 752 8.20 -38.16 27.95
C GLU A 752 6.77 -38.33 28.46
N GLN A 753 6.61 -38.81 29.70
CA GLN A 753 5.30 -39.00 30.31
C GLN A 753 4.60 -37.65 30.56
N ALA A 754 5.35 -36.64 30.99
CA ALA A 754 4.92 -35.25 31.07
C ALA A 754 4.49 -34.71 29.69
N ARG A 755 5.28 -34.94 28.64
CA ARG A 755 4.95 -34.54 27.25
C ARG A 755 3.61 -35.14 26.82
N ARG A 756 3.42 -36.46 26.99
CA ARG A 756 2.19 -37.17 26.60
C ARG A 756 0.95 -36.67 27.35
N ARG A 757 1.05 -36.44 28.67
CA ARG A 757 -0.08 -35.95 29.48
C ARG A 757 -0.44 -34.48 29.20
N LEU A 758 0.56 -33.61 29.07
CA LEU A 758 0.33 -32.16 28.95
C LEU A 758 0.02 -31.70 27.53
N ARG A 759 0.55 -32.34 26.47
CA ARG A 759 0.41 -31.90 25.06
C ARG A 759 -1.04 -31.56 24.69
N ALA A 760 -1.98 -32.44 25.03
CA ALA A 760 -3.39 -32.28 24.69
C ALA A 760 -4.05 -31.07 25.39
N LEU A 761 -3.50 -30.62 26.52
CA LEU A 761 -4.04 -29.50 27.32
C LEU A 761 -3.45 -28.14 26.94
N VAL A 762 -2.30 -28.08 26.24
CA VAL A 762 -1.58 -26.81 25.96
C VAL A 762 -2.46 -25.77 25.26
N HIS A 763 -3.37 -26.19 24.38
CA HIS A 763 -4.29 -25.31 23.65
C HIS A 763 -5.21 -24.48 24.57
N LEU A 764 -5.48 -24.95 25.79
CA LEU A 764 -6.29 -24.26 26.80
C LEU A 764 -5.57 -23.07 27.43
N THR A 765 -4.24 -22.99 27.31
CA THR A 765 -3.45 -21.90 27.93
C THR A 765 -3.67 -20.55 27.25
N ASP A 766 -3.47 -19.48 28.02
CA ASP A 766 -3.64 -18.11 27.56
C ASP A 766 -2.60 -17.72 26.48
N ALA A 767 -2.86 -16.61 25.79
CA ALA A 767 -2.00 -16.14 24.70
C ALA A 767 -0.57 -15.78 25.16
N GLN A 768 -0.38 -15.29 26.39
CA GLN A 768 0.94 -14.93 26.91
C GLN A 768 1.76 -16.18 27.27
N THR A 769 1.13 -17.22 27.81
CA THR A 769 1.77 -18.53 28.03
C THR A 769 2.14 -19.21 26.71
N ARG A 770 1.27 -19.16 25.69
CA ARG A 770 1.60 -19.67 24.34
C ARG A 770 2.70 -18.87 23.65
N TRP A 771 2.77 -17.56 23.86
CA TRP A 771 3.90 -16.73 23.42
C TRP A 771 5.21 -17.09 24.14
N GLN A 772 5.18 -17.37 25.45
CA GLN A 772 6.34 -17.84 26.19
C GLN A 772 6.90 -19.19 25.69
N LEU A 773 6.07 -20.05 25.09
CA LEU A 773 6.54 -21.28 24.40
C LEU A 773 7.25 -20.97 23.07
N ALA A 774 6.80 -19.96 22.34
CA ALA A 774 7.41 -19.54 21.08
C ALA A 774 8.80 -18.91 21.29
N CYS A 775 8.97 -18.09 22.34
CA CYS A 775 10.22 -17.37 22.62
C CYS A 775 11.33 -18.22 23.26
N THR A 776 11.47 -19.49 22.88
CA THR A 776 12.37 -20.46 23.54
C THR A 776 13.62 -20.85 22.75
N ASP A 777 13.77 -20.38 21.51
CA ASP A 777 14.96 -20.62 20.68
C ASP A 777 15.85 -19.37 20.61
N PRO A 778 17.16 -19.44 20.92
CA PRO A 778 18.06 -18.30 20.73
C PRO A 778 18.23 -17.91 19.26
N THR A 779 17.91 -18.81 18.31
CA THR A 779 17.87 -18.53 16.87
C THR A 779 16.58 -17.86 16.39
N ASP A 780 15.55 -17.77 17.24
CA ASP A 780 14.31 -17.01 16.93
C ASP A 780 14.44 -15.52 17.34
N ALA A 781 15.67 -15.10 17.71
CA ALA A 781 16.08 -13.72 17.57
C ALA A 781 16.31 -13.41 16.07
N PRO A 782 15.59 -12.46 15.46
CA PRO A 782 15.80 -12.11 14.06
C PRO A 782 17.24 -11.62 13.90
N GLY A 783 17.99 -12.28 13.01
CA GLY A 783 19.40 -11.97 12.79
C GLY A 783 19.59 -10.48 12.44
N PRO A 784 20.64 -9.82 12.97
CA PRO A 784 20.91 -8.44 12.61
C PRO A 784 21.09 -8.35 11.10
N ALA A 785 20.40 -7.40 10.47
CA ALA A 785 20.47 -7.22 9.02
C ALA A 785 21.94 -7.07 8.59
N SER A 786 22.33 -7.82 7.55
CA SER A 786 23.70 -7.87 7.04
C SER A 786 24.09 -6.54 6.41
N ALA A 787 24.54 -5.60 7.25
CA ALA A 787 25.06 -4.32 6.82
C ALA A 787 26.36 -4.57 6.04
N ILE A 788 26.30 -4.38 4.72
CA ILE A 788 27.45 -4.45 3.83
C ILE A 788 28.54 -3.54 4.37
N ALA A 789 29.75 -4.07 4.53
CA ALA A 789 30.88 -3.35 5.08
C ALA A 789 31.44 -2.35 4.05
N THR A 790 30.82 -1.17 3.94
CA THR A 790 31.39 -0.05 3.20
C THR A 790 32.74 0.32 3.81
N ALA A 791 33.81 0.20 3.05
CA ALA A 791 35.15 0.52 3.51
C ALA A 791 35.27 2.04 3.76
N ALA A 792 35.24 2.44 5.03
CA ALA A 792 35.42 3.83 5.42
C ALA A 792 36.89 4.24 5.27
N CYS A 793 37.14 5.36 4.61
CA CYS A 793 38.46 5.97 4.55
C CYS A 793 38.99 6.29 5.96
N ALA A 794 40.31 6.21 6.12
CA ALA A 794 40.96 6.71 7.32
C ALA A 794 41.03 8.24 7.24
N ASP A 795 40.31 8.93 8.14
CA ASP A 795 40.82 10.02 8.99
C ASP A 795 39.66 10.69 9.76
N ASP A 796 39.40 10.24 11.00
CA ASP A 796 38.70 11.06 12.02
C ASP A 796 39.05 10.59 13.44
N THR A 797 38.86 11.51 14.37
CA THR A 797 39.13 11.54 15.80
C THR A 797 38.57 10.35 16.61
N GLY A 798 39.21 10.09 17.76
CA GLY A 798 38.81 9.00 18.67
C GLY A 798 37.38 9.07 19.19
N PHE A 799 36.77 10.28 19.26
CA PHE A 799 35.38 10.43 19.67
C PHE A 799 34.38 9.99 18.58
N ALA A 800 34.73 10.14 17.29
CA ALA A 800 33.97 9.54 16.19
C ALA A 800 33.99 8.00 16.28
N ARG A 801 35.18 7.40 16.50
CA ARG A 801 35.30 5.96 16.78
C ARG A 801 34.47 5.49 17.98
N PHE A 802 34.44 6.26 19.07
CA PHE A 802 33.58 5.99 20.22
C PHE A 802 32.09 5.99 19.83
N ARG A 803 31.60 7.05 19.17
CA ARG A 803 30.20 7.12 18.66
C ARG A 803 29.86 5.91 17.77
N THR A 804 30.75 5.52 16.85
CA THR A 804 30.55 4.35 15.98
C THR A 804 30.49 3.03 16.76
N ASN A 805 31.32 2.85 17.79
CA ASN A 805 31.26 1.68 18.66
C ASN A 805 29.97 1.65 19.50
N VAL A 806 29.53 2.79 20.03
CA VAL A 806 28.25 2.94 20.74
C VAL A 806 27.08 2.59 19.81
N CYS A 807 26.99 3.17 18.62
CA CYS A 807 25.96 2.82 17.63
C CYS A 807 25.92 1.32 17.29
N ARG A 808 27.09 0.67 17.19
CA ARG A 808 27.18 -0.78 16.94
C ARG A 808 26.61 -1.60 18.10
N CYS A 809 26.98 -1.26 19.33
CA CYS A 809 26.48 -1.92 20.54
C CYS A 809 24.96 -1.73 20.72
N LEU A 810 24.47 -0.50 20.51
CA LEU A 810 23.05 -0.16 20.61
C LEU A 810 22.20 -0.93 19.60
N ARG A 811 22.67 -1.06 18.34
CA ARG A 811 22.00 -1.88 17.31
C ARG A 811 21.96 -3.36 17.69
N ALA A 812 23.05 -3.92 18.24
CA ALA A 812 23.09 -5.30 18.70
C ALA A 812 22.13 -5.58 19.89
N HIS A 813 21.79 -4.55 20.68
CA HIS A 813 20.93 -4.66 21.87
C HIS A 813 19.57 -3.98 21.70
N ALA A 814 19.08 -3.76 20.48
CA ALA A 814 17.87 -2.96 20.19
C ALA A 814 16.59 -3.38 20.96
N ARG A 815 16.50 -4.64 21.41
CA ARG A 815 15.41 -5.16 22.26
C ARG A 815 15.53 -4.81 23.76
N HIS A 816 16.55 -4.07 24.19
CA HIS A 816 16.76 -3.72 25.60
C HIS A 816 15.65 -2.75 26.10
N PRO A 817 14.99 -3.00 27.25
CA PRO A 817 13.83 -2.22 27.71
C PRO A 817 14.08 -0.71 27.80
N THR A 818 15.27 -0.29 28.24
CA THR A 818 15.63 1.14 28.29
C THR A 818 15.78 1.77 26.90
N LEU A 819 16.23 1.02 25.88
CA LEU A 819 16.31 1.51 24.51
C LEU A 819 14.91 1.64 23.89
N HIS A 820 14.02 0.70 24.20
CA HIS A 820 12.60 0.80 23.83
C HIS A 820 11.93 2.04 24.48
N LYS A 821 12.14 2.27 25.79
CA LYS A 821 11.67 3.50 26.47
C LYS A 821 12.23 4.77 25.83
N LEU A 822 13.54 4.79 25.55
CA LEU A 822 14.21 5.91 24.91
C LEU A 822 13.64 6.20 23.52
N ARG A 823 13.37 5.18 22.70
CA ARG A 823 12.84 5.34 21.34
C ARG A 823 11.38 5.80 21.35
N HIS A 824 10.52 5.21 22.18
CA HIS A 824 9.07 5.51 22.21
C HIS A 824 8.67 6.64 23.20
N ASN A 825 9.56 7.60 23.45
CA ASN A 825 9.35 8.78 24.31
C ASN A 825 8.73 8.51 25.71
N ALA A 826 9.07 7.36 26.30
CA ALA A 826 8.68 7.03 27.67
C ALA A 826 9.66 7.66 28.69
N PRO A 827 9.19 8.04 29.89
CA PRO A 827 10.07 8.57 30.93
C PRO A 827 11.07 7.51 31.43
N LEU A 828 12.27 7.96 31.77
CA LEU A 828 13.33 7.12 32.33
C LEU A 828 13.40 7.24 33.85
N THR A 829 13.77 6.12 34.49
CA THR A 829 14.16 6.08 35.90
C THR A 829 15.68 6.11 36.04
N THR A 830 16.18 6.44 37.23
CA THR A 830 17.61 6.31 37.58
C THR A 830 18.12 4.87 37.39
N ALA A 831 17.29 3.86 37.64
CA ALA A 831 17.62 2.45 37.43
C ALA A 831 17.77 2.09 35.94
N ASP A 832 16.97 2.70 35.05
CA ASP A 832 17.13 2.53 33.59
C ASP A 832 18.50 3.02 33.11
N LEU A 833 18.94 4.20 33.58
CA LEU A 833 20.26 4.74 33.23
C LEU A 833 21.40 3.87 33.78
N ALA A 834 21.28 3.34 35.00
CA ALA A 834 22.28 2.43 35.56
C ALA A 834 22.40 1.13 34.75
N GLY A 835 21.28 0.56 34.27
CA GLY A 835 21.29 -0.60 33.37
C GLY A 835 21.93 -0.29 32.02
N LEU A 836 21.69 0.91 31.47
CA LEU A 836 22.29 1.38 30.22
C LEU A 836 23.82 1.54 30.34
N GLU A 837 24.32 2.05 31.46
CA GLU A 837 25.75 2.16 31.76
C GLU A 837 26.41 0.79 31.91
N GLN A 838 25.75 -0.15 32.62
CA GLN A 838 26.23 -1.52 32.75
C GLN A 838 26.28 -2.23 31.39
N MET A 839 25.29 -2.04 30.52
CA MET A 839 25.26 -2.60 29.16
C MET A 839 26.43 -2.11 28.30
N LEU A 840 26.73 -0.80 28.32
CA LEU A 840 27.85 -0.21 27.57
C LEU A 840 29.20 -0.68 28.13
N ALA A 841 29.36 -0.72 29.44
CA ALA A 841 30.59 -1.18 30.10
C ALA A 841 30.85 -2.68 29.84
N ALA A 842 29.83 -3.54 29.96
CA ALA A 842 29.94 -4.98 29.72
C ALA A 842 30.32 -5.34 28.28
N ASN A 843 29.99 -4.48 27.32
CA ASN A 843 30.37 -4.61 25.90
C ASN A 843 31.71 -3.91 25.56
N GLY A 844 32.45 -3.40 26.55
CA GLY A 844 33.75 -2.74 26.34
C GLY A 844 33.67 -1.42 25.55
N VAL A 845 32.52 -0.73 25.61
CA VAL A 845 32.22 0.41 24.73
C VAL A 845 32.76 1.72 25.30
N GLY A 846 34.09 1.82 25.32
CA GLY A 846 34.84 3.00 25.76
C GLY A 846 34.95 3.15 27.27
N ASP A 847 36.00 3.86 27.69
CA ASP A 847 36.32 4.06 29.11
C ASP A 847 35.29 4.94 29.82
N ARG A 848 35.28 4.89 31.16
CA ARG A 848 34.38 5.67 32.00
C ARG A 848 34.43 7.17 31.67
N GLU A 849 35.62 7.70 31.41
CA GLU A 849 35.81 9.09 30.97
C GLU A 849 35.20 9.42 29.60
N ALA A 850 35.04 8.45 28.69
CA ALA A 850 34.38 8.67 27.41
C ALA A 850 32.86 8.78 27.60
N ILE A 851 32.30 7.94 28.47
CA ILE A 851 30.89 8.00 28.89
C ILE A 851 30.62 9.32 29.65
N ASP A 852 31.50 9.72 30.57
CA ASP A 852 31.37 11.00 31.30
C ASP A 852 31.59 12.23 30.41
N ARG A 853 32.35 12.11 29.31
CA ARG A 853 32.43 13.16 28.28
C ARG A 853 31.13 13.25 27.49
N ALA A 854 30.57 12.12 27.05
CA ALA A 854 29.29 12.06 26.35
C ALA A 854 28.12 12.60 27.20
N ARG A 855 28.05 12.19 28.48
CA ARG A 855 27.07 12.68 29.46
C ARG A 855 27.13 14.21 29.61
N ARG A 856 28.33 14.81 29.66
CA ARG A 856 28.51 16.27 29.71
C ARG A 856 28.18 16.98 28.39
N ALA A 857 28.58 16.40 27.26
CA ALA A 857 28.40 16.99 25.93
C ALA A 857 26.95 17.01 25.41
N SER A 858 26.03 16.27 26.05
CA SER A 858 24.62 16.19 25.63
C SER A 858 23.63 16.34 26.78
N GLY A 859 24.04 16.90 27.92
CA GLY A 859 23.14 17.15 29.07
C GLY A 859 22.62 15.90 29.80
N GLY A 860 23.00 14.70 29.37
CA GLY A 860 22.60 13.43 29.99
C GLY A 860 22.93 12.23 29.11
N LEU A 861 23.13 11.05 29.71
CA LEU A 861 23.43 9.84 28.95
C LEU A 861 22.22 9.35 28.12
N GLY A 862 21.01 9.46 28.67
CA GLY A 862 19.78 9.13 27.92
C GLY A 862 19.58 10.02 26.71
N VAL A 863 19.84 11.34 26.83
CA VAL A 863 19.85 12.29 25.72
C VAL A 863 20.88 11.90 24.66
N PHE A 864 22.14 11.65 25.06
CA PHE A 864 23.21 11.21 24.16
C PHE A 864 22.83 9.94 23.39
N VAL A 865 22.30 8.92 24.06
CA VAL A 865 21.90 7.65 23.42
C VAL A 865 20.67 7.83 22.54
N ARG A 866 19.68 8.65 22.92
CA ARG A 866 18.55 9.00 22.05
C ARG A 866 19.03 9.65 20.74
N GLY A 867 20.01 10.55 20.85
CA GLY A 867 20.71 11.18 19.72
C GLY A 867 21.61 10.28 18.87
N LEU A 868 21.63 8.97 19.13
CA LEU A 868 22.28 7.94 18.30
C LEU A 868 21.30 6.90 17.73
N ILE A 869 20.10 6.75 18.30
CA ILE A 869 19.09 5.76 17.88
C ILE A 869 17.82 6.37 17.25
N GLY A 870 17.66 7.69 17.35
CA GLY A 870 16.46 8.41 16.92
C GLY A 870 15.28 8.29 17.88
N LEU A 871 14.26 9.11 17.66
CA LEU A 871 12.94 8.90 18.27
C LEU A 871 12.09 8.03 17.33
N ASP A 872 11.15 7.28 17.88
CA ASP A 872 10.12 6.62 17.11
C ASP A 872 9.15 7.65 16.50
N ARG A 873 8.74 7.46 15.24
CA ARG A 873 7.99 8.46 14.48
C ARG A 873 6.53 8.58 14.93
N GLU A 874 5.89 7.48 15.32
CA GLU A 874 4.56 7.54 15.96
C GLU A 874 4.66 8.22 17.33
N ALA A 875 5.68 7.90 18.13
CA ALA A 875 5.91 8.55 19.43
C ALA A 875 6.27 10.04 19.31
N ALA A 876 6.93 10.46 18.23
CA ALA A 876 7.17 11.87 17.91
C ALA A 876 5.86 12.60 17.58
N ARG A 877 5.07 12.07 16.64
CA ARG A 877 3.75 12.61 16.26
C ARG A 877 2.81 12.71 17.47
N ALA A 878 2.74 11.66 18.30
CA ALA A 878 1.90 11.60 19.51
C ALA A 878 2.39 12.49 20.67
N ALA A 879 3.66 12.91 20.69
CA ALA A 879 4.16 13.88 21.65
C ALA A 879 3.82 15.32 21.26
N LEU A 880 3.76 15.60 19.95
CA LEU A 880 3.44 16.92 19.41
C LEU A 880 1.93 17.15 19.27
N SER A 881 1.11 16.10 19.12
CA SER A 881 -0.34 16.22 18.94
C SER A 881 -1.09 16.87 20.12
N GLY A 882 -0.47 16.98 21.30
CA GLY A 882 -1.02 17.75 22.43
C GLY A 882 -0.80 19.27 22.32
N ALA A 883 0.14 19.70 21.48
CA ALA A 883 0.43 21.12 21.20
C ALA A 883 -0.28 21.63 19.93
N ILE A 884 -0.90 20.75 19.16
CA ILE A 884 -1.41 21.01 17.81
C ILE A 884 -2.91 20.72 17.78
N THR A 885 -3.73 21.77 17.70
CA THR A 885 -5.18 21.66 17.49
C THR A 885 -5.46 21.20 16.05
N SER A 886 -5.71 19.91 15.89
CA SER A 886 -5.60 19.17 14.62
C SER A 886 -6.64 19.50 13.54
N GLU A 887 -7.72 20.22 13.87
CA GLU A 887 -8.87 20.33 12.97
C GLU A 887 -8.66 21.30 11.78
N ALA A 888 -7.81 22.32 11.92
CA ALA A 888 -7.76 23.47 11.00
C ALA A 888 -6.35 23.87 10.50
N MET A 889 -5.38 22.95 10.49
CA MET A 889 -4.03 23.25 9.97
C MET A 889 -4.01 23.51 8.45
N THR A 890 -3.16 24.43 7.99
CA THR A 890 -2.80 24.62 6.56
C THR A 890 -1.78 23.58 6.09
N ALA A 891 -1.52 23.46 4.78
CA ALA A 891 -0.53 22.52 4.29
C ALA A 891 0.91 22.85 4.75
N ASP A 892 1.32 24.13 4.73
CA ASP A 892 2.66 24.55 5.20
C ASP A 892 2.87 24.30 6.69
N GLN A 893 1.82 24.44 7.50
CA GLN A 893 1.84 24.05 8.91
C GLN A 893 2.02 22.53 9.07
N CYS A 894 1.39 21.71 8.22
CA CYS A 894 1.60 20.26 8.23
C CYS A 894 3.04 19.89 7.84
N ASP A 895 3.58 20.46 6.76
CA ASP A 895 4.96 20.20 6.33
C ASP A 895 6.00 20.67 7.38
N PHE A 896 5.78 21.82 8.02
CA PHE A 896 6.65 22.28 9.11
C PHE A 896 6.66 21.31 10.30
N ILE A 897 5.50 20.80 10.72
CA ILE A 897 5.41 19.80 11.79
C ILE A 897 6.04 18.47 11.36
N ASP A 898 5.85 18.02 10.13
CA ASP A 898 6.47 16.79 9.63
C ASP A 898 8.00 16.93 9.51
N LEU A 899 8.52 18.15 9.31
CA LEU A 899 9.95 18.46 9.40
C LEU A 899 10.46 18.42 10.85
N VAL A 900 9.69 18.89 11.85
CA VAL A 900 10.00 18.71 13.29
C VAL A 900 10.02 17.22 13.66
N VAL A 901 8.98 16.47 13.25
CA VAL A 901 8.87 15.02 13.44
C VAL A 901 10.06 14.30 12.80
N THR A 902 10.48 14.68 11.60
CA THR A 902 11.64 14.09 10.90
C THR A 902 12.95 14.40 11.62
N HIS A 903 13.15 15.65 12.09
CA HIS A 903 14.33 16.02 12.90
C HIS A 903 14.40 15.20 14.19
N LEU A 904 13.30 15.06 14.93
CA LEU A 904 13.20 14.19 16.11
C LEU A 904 13.43 12.71 15.78
N THR A 905 12.93 12.23 14.64
CA THR A 905 13.12 10.84 14.19
C THR A 905 14.60 10.55 13.94
N MET A 906 15.35 11.47 13.33
CA MET A 906 16.78 11.29 13.05
C MET A 906 17.70 11.58 14.26
N HIS A 907 17.40 12.62 15.04
CA HIS A 907 18.29 13.18 16.06
C HIS A 907 17.83 12.95 17.50
N GLY A 908 16.65 12.34 17.72
CA GLY A 908 16.14 11.91 19.03
C GLY A 908 15.68 13.02 19.97
N VAL A 909 16.26 14.21 19.87
CA VAL A 909 15.96 15.43 20.61
C VAL A 909 16.16 16.64 19.70
N MET A 910 15.57 17.78 20.06
CA MET A 910 15.65 19.02 19.30
C MET A 910 15.56 20.22 20.24
N GLU A 911 16.51 21.14 20.15
CA GLU A 911 16.45 22.42 20.87
C GLU A 911 15.51 23.39 20.16
N ALA A 912 14.76 24.21 20.91
CA ALA A 912 13.79 25.15 20.36
C ALA A 912 14.42 26.14 19.36
N ALA A 913 15.66 26.58 19.60
CA ALA A 913 16.41 27.45 18.68
C ALA A 913 16.59 26.85 17.27
N ARG A 914 16.52 25.52 17.11
CA ARG A 914 16.63 24.85 15.81
C ARG A 914 15.45 25.16 14.88
N LEU A 915 14.29 25.55 15.42
CA LEU A 915 13.10 25.99 14.67
C LEU A 915 13.33 27.28 13.85
N TYR A 916 14.37 28.04 14.18
CA TYR A 916 14.74 29.32 13.54
C TYR A 916 15.96 29.18 12.61
N ALA A 917 16.24 27.98 12.10
CA ALA A 917 17.34 27.69 11.19
C ALA A 917 16.97 26.65 10.12
N SER A 918 17.63 26.69 8.96
CA SER A 918 17.39 25.74 7.85
C SER A 918 17.52 24.28 8.33
N PRO A 919 16.54 23.41 8.03
CA PRO A 919 15.52 23.57 6.97
C PRO A 919 14.22 24.27 7.38
N PHE A 920 14.01 24.61 8.65
CA PHE A 920 12.74 25.17 9.13
C PHE A 920 12.46 26.56 8.56
N THR A 921 13.50 27.37 8.37
CA THR A 921 13.43 28.70 7.74
C THR A 921 13.01 28.67 6.28
N ASP A 922 13.11 27.51 5.64
CA ASP A 922 12.99 27.37 4.19
C ASP A 922 11.50 27.19 3.81
N ILE A 923 10.68 26.75 4.78
CA ILE A 923 9.20 26.82 4.77
C ILE A 923 8.72 28.11 5.47
N ALA A 924 9.35 28.49 6.59
CA ALA A 924 8.90 29.58 7.45
C ALA A 924 10.01 30.64 7.66
N PRO A 925 10.13 31.67 6.80
CA PRO A 925 11.29 32.57 6.78
C PRO A 925 11.57 33.39 8.05
N GLN A 926 10.62 33.46 8.99
CA GLN A 926 10.80 34.11 10.30
C GLN A 926 10.77 33.12 11.48
N GLY A 927 10.82 31.81 11.20
CA GLY A 927 10.60 30.74 12.17
C GLY A 927 9.11 30.41 12.35
N PRO A 928 8.75 29.58 13.35
CA PRO A 928 7.39 29.08 13.54
C PRO A 928 6.35 30.20 13.72
N ASP A 929 6.74 31.38 14.21
CA ASP A 929 5.88 32.54 14.43
C ASP A 929 5.24 33.10 13.14
N SER A 930 5.79 32.81 11.94
CA SER A 930 5.13 33.18 10.68
C SER A 930 4.07 32.18 10.22
N LEU A 931 3.95 31.01 10.86
CA LEU A 931 2.96 29.97 10.54
C LEU A 931 1.95 29.73 11.66
N PHE A 932 2.33 29.88 12.93
CA PHE A 932 1.53 29.48 14.09
C PHE A 932 1.22 30.66 15.01
N ALA A 933 0.10 30.59 15.72
CA ALA A 933 -0.21 31.55 16.78
C ALA A 933 0.80 31.39 17.95
N PRO A 934 1.16 32.46 18.68
CA PRO A 934 2.17 32.38 19.75
C PRO A 934 1.88 31.30 20.80
N GLU A 935 0.61 31.12 21.18
CA GLU A 935 0.16 30.05 22.09
C GLU A 935 0.52 28.63 21.59
N THR A 936 0.47 28.42 20.27
CA THR A 936 0.85 27.18 19.61
C THR A 936 2.37 27.04 19.49
N VAL A 937 3.11 28.14 19.31
CA VAL A 937 4.59 28.14 19.35
C VAL A 937 5.09 27.79 20.75
N ASP A 938 4.53 28.40 21.79
CA ASP A 938 4.83 28.09 23.19
C ASP A 938 4.48 26.63 23.54
N ALA A 939 3.35 26.12 23.05
CA ALA A 939 2.99 24.72 23.22
C ALA A 939 3.96 23.76 22.49
N LEU A 940 4.40 24.10 21.27
CA LEU A 940 5.38 23.33 20.50
C LEU A 940 6.74 23.30 21.22
N VAL A 941 7.22 24.46 21.68
CA VAL A 941 8.46 24.59 22.47
C VAL A 941 8.35 23.78 23.77
N THR A 942 7.21 23.86 24.46
CA THR A 942 6.91 23.06 25.66
C THR A 942 6.95 21.55 25.37
N ALA A 943 6.39 21.11 24.24
CA ALA A 943 6.44 19.70 23.83
C ALA A 943 7.88 19.22 23.55
N LEU A 944 8.70 20.03 22.85
CA LEU A 944 10.12 19.73 22.61
C LEU A 944 10.93 19.66 23.93
N GLN A 945 10.66 20.56 24.88
CA GLN A 945 11.23 20.52 26.22
C GLN A 945 10.81 19.25 26.97
N GLN A 946 9.53 18.85 26.93
CA GLN A 946 9.04 17.63 27.57
C GLN A 946 9.64 16.36 26.94
N ILE A 947 9.76 16.28 25.61
CA ILE A 947 10.44 15.17 24.92
C ILE A 947 11.88 15.05 25.44
N THR A 948 12.60 16.16 25.51
CA THR A 948 13.99 16.20 25.99
C THR A 948 14.09 15.84 27.47
N ALA A 949 13.20 16.36 28.32
CA ALA A 949 13.13 16.04 29.75
C ALA A 949 12.90 14.55 30.00
N ARG A 950 12.08 13.86 29.19
CA ARG A 950 11.88 12.40 29.28
C ARG A 950 13.11 11.57 28.87
N ALA A 951 14.15 12.17 28.30
CA ALA A 951 15.45 11.52 28.07
C ALA A 951 16.44 11.69 29.26
N VAL A 952 16.10 12.55 30.22
CA VAL A 952 16.74 12.66 31.53
C VAL A 952 15.98 11.75 32.49
N ALA A 953 16.66 11.20 33.51
CA ALA A 953 15.96 10.45 34.55
C ALA A 953 15.27 11.40 35.53
N ALA A 954 14.05 11.03 35.93
CA ALA A 954 13.36 11.60 37.10
C ALA A 954 13.86 10.97 38.41
#